data_AF-A0A8J6UBW4-F1
#
_entry.id   AF-A0A8J6UBW4-F1
#
_cell.length_a   1.000
_cell.length_b   1.000
_cell.length_c   1.000
_cell.angle_alpha   90.00
_cell.angle_beta   90.00
_cell.angle_gamma   90.00
#
_symmetry.space_group_name_H-M   'P 1'
#
loop_
_entity.id
_entity.type
_entity.pdbx_description
1 polymer ?
#
loop_
_entity_poly.entity_id
_entity_poly.type
_entity_poly.pdbx_seq_one_letter_code
_entity_poly.pdbx_strand_id
1 'polypeptide(L)'
;MTLNENQKLIHNGLKSIGEEISDFYLSGLSMIADEGLPSRTYLIAHSAREIDGGIRDILAPKEEKSKKQKELSLEGELKDTKGHVASILVAIDLPIDDPFALEYIDVATKFVKYTHRSGAFKSSRDSTDIIFLWERYESILLKLLGNFINQLKQIERILKFDKPTEEILHTIKNLFKNRQKEHYFFSNLKSVNWIKPLYNHGFFSPETLKDRFFWNQSSYLEFLSKQIKDGDIEKENSEILVQIINEVCEYSVQKKEINNYRIWYTFITILSNIPKEFISDEIIGYLNIFFDTRHENVLESEAIFKLLNSYFFDKQEAVNYKARIEKIVKLVFAISDKEKFIDRSTYETGKYHPIVRSYKLKETCKKEEFYKPIANFCSNEVIFFVADNLLVYLESEYISSFQIRSIYYLDEEDRHSYSIQTIYTTFLKNCCLEIASSSTERINEIIWKFLKNYKHSHFIKICLFIISKTWSQTKYIFFELIKEKDRKKLFSNSFWGDDLYFFLEEISVELEHHEELILEQIIENGSQNKDYYNKEVYLLDYKLRWYSALSSNFYFKEKFDFLNQNLLKSREEFRPEPNVSITIGSRSPISVDEINSMEIVDFTELLKSFDPVRSFKSPCVEGLTGNLETVVRENPNLFCDNYKYFLGVPYRHISSIFYGITETFKNGNNLNKENAILFIREYINQEEFGTNRLKLKNASFKYDHLLVISSFCRFISFGLREDNKGFSDDLLPSVEGIIFSFISTEYEGIGKLGSAMHAINNTTGVIIGCLLEYSLRKARLIKSDINKKEARWSIKEKEKFDVLVEKGVQELYMYFGWRRRNFYFLDYEWTNNLIKQIPKKDTQTIKSYFGCHLLDYNTSELDYKIFKDIYIKAINENWQIEDSTMGDNSIELHSAVFYIFNFEDLNKDEIITLIFDQKKIKRIRKIIHSLSFKFDQYFKELSPEDKVLFRKKVFKVWERTLAVLEESTDVGAKEMPTLFYLMKYIDELNDENYNLIKRTSNFGRQGRDFDELIKNLNRLKVQGDTEKSGIYACNIFVEAVFNDYYYASIMQNEIVEFVAYFYQQNSSKLKEYADKICNQFAENGQYFLRELYENHN
;
A
#
# COMPACT_ATOMS: atom_id res chain seq x y z
N MET A 1 40.79 -25.93 -29.29
CA MET A 1 40.43 -24.89 -30.27
C MET A 1 39.67 -23.78 -29.56
N THR A 2 40.00 -22.51 -29.80
CA THR A 2 39.28 -21.37 -29.22
C THR A 2 38.28 -20.86 -30.24
N LEU A 3 36.99 -20.92 -29.93
CA LEU A 3 35.92 -20.42 -30.81
C LEU A 3 35.86 -18.88 -30.75
N ASN A 4 35.63 -18.23 -31.89
CA ASN A 4 35.24 -16.81 -31.90
C ASN A 4 33.78 -16.62 -31.43
N GLU A 5 33.35 -15.38 -31.22
CA GLU A 5 31.99 -15.09 -30.70
C GLU A 5 30.87 -15.65 -31.60
N ASN A 6 30.98 -15.50 -32.92
CA ASN A 6 29.99 -16.05 -33.87
C ASN A 6 29.94 -17.58 -33.82
N GLN A 7 31.10 -18.24 -33.72
CA GLN A 7 31.18 -19.70 -33.62
C GLN A 7 30.62 -20.21 -32.29
N LYS A 8 30.83 -19.48 -31.18
CA LYS A 8 30.19 -19.79 -29.88
C LYS A 8 28.66 -19.70 -29.99
N LEU A 9 28.16 -18.66 -30.64
CA LEU A 9 26.73 -18.45 -30.84
C LEU A 9 26.11 -19.57 -31.69
N ILE A 10 26.72 -19.92 -32.82
CA ILE A 10 26.30 -21.04 -33.69
C ILE A 10 26.30 -22.35 -32.91
N HIS A 11 27.42 -22.67 -32.24
CA HIS A 11 27.54 -23.90 -31.46
C HIS A 11 26.47 -24.00 -30.37
N ASN A 12 26.24 -22.92 -29.61
CA ASN A 12 25.21 -22.89 -28.57
C ASN A 12 23.80 -23.02 -29.15
N GLY A 13 23.54 -22.41 -30.31
CA GLY A 13 22.30 -22.55 -31.05
C GLY A 13 22.03 -23.99 -31.49
N LEU A 14 23.02 -24.64 -32.12
CA LEU A 14 22.97 -26.05 -32.51
C LEU A 14 22.79 -26.97 -31.31
N LYS A 15 23.55 -26.74 -30.24
CA LYS A 15 23.46 -27.51 -28.99
C LYS A 15 22.07 -27.43 -28.36
N SER A 16 21.37 -26.31 -28.56
CA SER A 16 19.99 -26.14 -28.07
C SER A 16 18.97 -26.97 -28.85
N ILE A 17 19.32 -27.42 -30.05
CA ILE A 17 18.53 -28.36 -30.86
C ILE A 17 18.93 -29.81 -30.51
N GLY A 18 20.22 -30.13 -30.61
CA GLY A 18 20.75 -31.46 -30.30
C GLY A 18 22.26 -31.45 -30.07
N GLU A 19 22.74 -32.30 -29.16
CA GLU A 19 24.16 -32.39 -28.82
C GLU A 19 24.99 -32.93 -30.00
N GLU A 20 24.50 -33.96 -30.66
CA GLU A 20 25.17 -34.59 -31.82
C GLU A 20 25.41 -33.61 -32.98
N ILE A 21 24.43 -32.77 -33.34
CA ILE A 21 24.62 -31.78 -34.41
C ILE A 21 25.61 -30.68 -34.02
N SER A 22 25.71 -30.35 -32.72
CA SER A 22 26.73 -29.39 -32.24
C SER A 22 28.12 -29.99 -32.24
N ASP A 23 28.25 -31.30 -32.00
CA ASP A 23 29.51 -32.03 -32.08
C ASP A 23 30.01 -32.15 -33.52
N PHE A 24 29.11 -32.33 -34.49
CA PHE A 24 29.45 -32.25 -35.92
C PHE A 24 30.01 -30.88 -36.29
N TYR A 25 29.48 -29.79 -35.70
CA TYR A 25 30.01 -28.45 -35.94
C TYR A 25 31.42 -28.26 -35.36
N LEU A 26 31.66 -28.69 -34.12
CA LEU A 26 33.01 -28.68 -33.53
C LEU A 26 34.00 -29.56 -34.31
N SER A 27 33.53 -30.73 -34.77
CA SER A 27 34.32 -31.65 -35.59
C SER A 27 34.68 -31.00 -36.93
N GLY A 28 33.73 -30.35 -37.60
CA GLY A 28 33.96 -29.60 -38.83
C GLY A 28 34.99 -28.48 -38.62
N LEU A 29 34.87 -27.70 -37.54
CA LEU A 29 35.85 -26.68 -37.17
C LEU A 29 37.25 -27.24 -36.90
N SER A 30 37.34 -28.37 -36.22
CA SER A 30 38.60 -29.07 -35.97
C SER A 30 39.24 -29.55 -37.28
N MET A 31 38.45 -30.10 -38.20
CA MET A 31 38.91 -30.51 -39.54
C MET A 31 39.31 -29.30 -40.40
N ILE A 32 38.69 -28.14 -40.20
CA ILE A 32 39.10 -26.89 -40.84
C ILE A 32 40.41 -26.36 -40.22
N ALA A 33 40.73 -26.67 -38.96
CA ALA A 33 42.01 -26.26 -38.38
C ALA A 33 43.17 -27.21 -38.75
N ASP A 34 42.90 -28.48 -39.08
CA ASP A 34 43.91 -29.50 -39.37
C ASP A 34 44.26 -29.59 -40.87
N GLU A 35 45.35 -28.93 -41.26
CA GLU A 35 45.87 -28.97 -42.65
C GLU A 35 46.47 -30.32 -43.06
N GLY A 36 46.78 -31.20 -42.10
CA GLY A 36 47.41 -32.50 -42.37
C GLY A 36 46.44 -33.63 -42.76
N LEU A 37 45.13 -33.39 -42.71
CA LEU A 37 44.08 -34.40 -42.86
C LEU A 37 43.82 -34.78 -44.35
N PRO A 38 44.15 -36.02 -44.82
CA PRO A 38 44.12 -36.37 -46.25
C PRO A 38 42.73 -36.37 -46.92
N SER A 39 41.66 -36.58 -46.14
CA SER A 39 40.26 -36.63 -46.59
C SER A 39 39.45 -35.41 -46.11
N ARG A 40 40.12 -34.33 -45.71
CA ARG A 40 39.53 -33.11 -45.12
C ARG A 40 38.32 -32.57 -45.87
N THR A 41 38.42 -32.41 -47.19
CA THR A 41 37.34 -31.87 -48.02
C THR A 41 36.06 -32.70 -47.95
N TYR A 42 36.20 -34.03 -47.90
CA TYR A 42 35.08 -34.95 -47.81
C TYR A 42 34.44 -34.91 -46.42
N LEU A 43 35.25 -34.89 -45.36
CA LEU A 43 34.77 -34.92 -43.98
C LEU A 43 34.09 -33.62 -43.54
N ILE A 44 34.58 -32.45 -44.00
CA ILE A 44 33.93 -31.15 -43.75
C ILE A 44 32.55 -31.13 -44.41
N ALA A 45 32.46 -31.55 -45.68
CA ALA A 45 31.19 -31.57 -46.42
C ALA A 45 30.17 -32.54 -45.79
N HIS A 46 30.64 -33.68 -45.27
CA HIS A 46 29.78 -34.61 -44.53
C HIS A 46 29.27 -34.00 -43.23
N SER A 47 30.15 -33.39 -42.43
CA SER A 47 29.76 -32.72 -41.19
C SER A 47 28.71 -31.64 -41.44
N ALA A 48 28.90 -30.81 -42.48
CA ALA A 48 27.92 -29.80 -42.87
C ALA A 48 26.57 -30.41 -43.25
N ARG A 49 26.57 -31.52 -44.01
CA ARG A 49 25.35 -32.21 -44.44
C ARG A 49 24.60 -32.87 -43.29
N GLU A 50 25.29 -33.41 -42.29
CA GLU A 50 24.65 -33.98 -41.09
C GLU A 50 24.01 -32.89 -40.23
N ILE A 51 24.68 -31.74 -40.05
CA ILE A 51 24.10 -30.57 -39.36
C ILE A 51 22.83 -30.10 -40.08
N ASP A 52 22.95 -29.91 -41.39
CA ASP A 52 21.90 -29.42 -42.28
C ASP A 52 20.71 -30.39 -42.39
N GLY A 53 20.99 -31.70 -42.43
CA GLY A 53 20.00 -32.77 -42.34
C GLY A 53 19.23 -32.72 -41.04
N GLY A 54 19.94 -32.75 -39.90
CA GLY A 54 19.33 -32.77 -38.57
C GLY A 54 18.45 -31.55 -38.29
N ILE A 55 18.85 -30.35 -38.74
CA ILE A 55 18.00 -29.15 -38.61
C ILE A 55 16.67 -29.33 -39.36
N ARG A 56 16.70 -29.88 -40.58
CA ARG A 56 15.50 -30.05 -41.40
C ARG A 56 14.62 -31.21 -40.98
N ASP A 57 15.18 -32.25 -40.38
CA ASP A 57 14.36 -33.37 -39.88
C ASP A 57 13.36 -32.90 -38.81
N ILE A 58 13.71 -31.82 -38.10
CA ILE A 58 12.87 -31.18 -37.08
C ILE A 58 11.94 -30.12 -37.71
N LEU A 59 12.50 -29.23 -38.52
CA LEU A 59 11.79 -28.05 -39.01
C LEU A 59 11.02 -28.28 -40.32
N ALA A 60 11.21 -29.43 -40.98
CA ALA A 60 10.47 -29.81 -42.19
C ALA A 60 9.89 -31.23 -42.08
N PRO A 61 8.84 -31.41 -41.24
CA PRO A 61 8.15 -32.67 -41.11
C PRO A 61 7.76 -33.26 -42.46
N LYS A 62 7.81 -34.59 -42.57
CA LYS A 62 7.62 -35.32 -43.84
C LYS A 62 6.32 -34.95 -44.57
N GLU A 63 5.25 -34.68 -43.83
CA GLU A 63 3.95 -34.30 -44.38
C GLU A 63 3.99 -32.91 -45.03
N GLU A 64 4.47 -31.89 -44.32
CA GLU A 64 4.63 -30.52 -44.82
C GLU A 64 5.63 -30.43 -45.96
N LYS A 65 6.76 -31.15 -45.86
CA LYS A 65 7.72 -31.30 -46.95
C LYS A 65 7.05 -31.86 -48.20
N SER A 66 6.23 -32.92 -48.06
CA SER A 66 5.55 -33.55 -49.19
C SER A 66 4.51 -32.62 -49.83
N LYS A 67 3.82 -31.81 -49.02
CA LYS A 67 2.90 -30.78 -49.49
C LYS A 67 3.63 -29.70 -50.28
N LYS A 68 4.68 -29.10 -49.70
CA LYS A 68 5.50 -28.07 -50.38
C LYS A 68 6.15 -28.60 -51.66
N GLN A 69 6.63 -29.85 -51.65
CA GLN A 69 7.20 -30.49 -52.82
C GLN A 69 6.18 -30.61 -53.97
N LYS A 70 4.90 -30.83 -53.67
CA LYS A 70 3.85 -30.85 -54.71
C LYS A 70 3.57 -29.46 -55.28
N GLU A 71 3.64 -28.42 -54.45
CA GLU A 71 3.41 -27.02 -54.81
C GLU A 71 4.53 -26.42 -55.67
N LEU A 72 5.78 -26.90 -55.49
CA LEU A 72 6.95 -26.35 -56.18
C LEU A 72 7.02 -26.77 -57.66
N SER A 73 7.21 -25.78 -58.53
CA SER A 73 7.59 -25.98 -59.94
C SER A 73 9.04 -25.51 -60.11
N LEU A 74 9.96 -26.45 -60.32
CA LEU A 74 11.39 -26.18 -60.48
C LEU A 74 11.86 -26.62 -61.87
N GLU A 75 12.71 -25.81 -62.50
CA GLU A 75 13.33 -26.06 -63.80
C GLU A 75 14.87 -26.10 -63.67
N GLY A 76 15.56 -26.60 -64.70
CA GLY A 76 17.03 -26.64 -64.72
C GLY A 76 17.66 -27.60 -63.70
N GLU A 77 18.87 -27.25 -63.22
CA GLU A 77 19.69 -28.09 -62.33
C GLU A 77 19.04 -28.37 -60.96
N LEU A 78 18.03 -27.59 -60.56
CA LEU A 78 17.32 -27.76 -59.28
C LEU A 78 16.18 -28.78 -59.32
N LYS A 79 15.81 -29.27 -60.52
CA LYS A 79 14.72 -30.23 -60.72
C LYS A 79 14.96 -31.55 -59.97
N ASP A 80 16.20 -32.03 -59.96
CA ASP A 80 16.58 -33.27 -59.29
C ASP A 80 16.76 -33.11 -57.77
N THR A 81 16.89 -31.86 -57.28
CA THR A 81 16.97 -31.52 -55.84
C THR A 81 15.65 -31.06 -55.26
N LYS A 82 14.53 -31.23 -55.97
CA LYS A 82 13.21 -30.69 -55.62
C LYS A 82 12.75 -31.03 -54.20
N GLY A 83 13.03 -32.26 -53.73
CA GLY A 83 12.72 -32.65 -52.34
C GLY A 83 13.58 -31.95 -51.29
N HIS A 84 14.84 -31.64 -51.60
CA HIS A 84 15.76 -30.93 -50.71
C HIS A 84 15.42 -29.45 -50.62
N VAL A 85 15.13 -28.82 -51.77
CA VAL A 85 14.61 -27.44 -51.85
C VAL A 85 13.32 -27.30 -51.06
N ALA A 86 12.36 -28.23 -51.24
CA ALA A 86 11.12 -28.24 -50.47
C ALA A 86 11.39 -28.28 -48.96
N SER A 87 12.30 -29.14 -48.49
CA SER A 87 12.62 -29.22 -47.07
C SER A 87 13.32 -27.97 -46.53
N ILE A 88 14.16 -27.29 -47.32
CA ILE A 88 14.78 -26.02 -46.89
C ILE A 88 13.70 -24.94 -46.76
N LEU A 89 12.85 -24.77 -47.77
CA LEU A 89 11.81 -23.75 -47.77
C LEU A 89 10.78 -23.96 -46.66
N VAL A 90 10.43 -25.21 -46.33
CA VAL A 90 9.60 -25.50 -45.14
C VAL A 90 10.35 -25.17 -43.86
N ALA A 91 11.62 -25.58 -43.74
CA ALA A 91 12.41 -25.35 -42.53
C ALA A 91 12.67 -23.87 -42.21
N ILE A 92 12.78 -23.02 -43.24
CA ILE A 92 12.96 -21.57 -43.07
C ILE A 92 11.68 -20.74 -43.21
N ASP A 93 10.60 -21.35 -43.70
CA ASP A 93 9.30 -20.71 -43.93
C ASP A 93 9.41 -19.40 -44.73
N LEU A 94 10.19 -19.44 -45.82
CA LEU A 94 10.38 -18.33 -46.75
C LEU A 94 10.00 -18.74 -48.17
N PRO A 95 9.59 -17.78 -49.02
CA PRO A 95 9.38 -18.05 -50.42
C PRO A 95 10.73 -18.30 -51.13
N ILE A 96 10.70 -18.93 -52.30
CA ILE A 96 11.91 -19.37 -53.00
C ILE A 96 12.75 -18.22 -53.55
N ASP A 97 12.14 -17.06 -53.78
CA ASP A 97 12.78 -15.84 -54.29
C ASP A 97 13.42 -14.98 -53.20
N ASP A 98 13.27 -15.35 -51.93
CA ASP A 98 13.93 -14.67 -50.83
C ASP A 98 15.47 -14.83 -50.93
N PRO A 99 16.27 -13.75 -50.84
CA PRO A 99 17.72 -13.82 -51.00
C PRO A 99 18.40 -14.78 -50.01
N PHE A 100 17.89 -14.89 -48.79
CA PHE A 100 18.40 -15.81 -47.79
C PHE A 100 18.03 -17.27 -48.11
N ALA A 101 16.83 -17.52 -48.63
CA ALA A 101 16.41 -18.83 -49.10
C ALA A 101 17.27 -19.32 -50.28
N LEU A 102 17.54 -18.44 -51.27
CA LEU A 102 18.39 -18.74 -52.41
C LEU A 102 19.83 -19.06 -51.98
N GLU A 103 20.40 -18.26 -51.08
CA GLU A 103 21.74 -18.48 -50.53
C GLU A 103 21.82 -19.84 -49.81
N TYR A 104 20.82 -20.16 -48.99
CA TYR A 104 20.79 -21.43 -48.28
C TYR A 104 20.63 -22.62 -49.24
N ILE A 105 19.74 -22.53 -50.23
CA ILE A 105 19.58 -23.57 -51.25
C ILE A 105 20.90 -23.79 -52.02
N ASP A 106 21.58 -22.73 -52.42
CA ASP A 106 22.86 -22.80 -53.13
C ASP A 106 23.93 -23.51 -52.28
N VAL A 107 24.08 -23.11 -51.02
CA VAL A 107 25.08 -23.69 -50.12
C VAL A 107 24.78 -25.15 -49.81
N ALA A 108 23.54 -25.47 -49.43
CA ALA A 108 23.13 -26.81 -49.02
C ALA A 108 23.24 -27.83 -50.18
N THR A 109 22.79 -27.46 -51.39
CA THR A 109 22.86 -28.34 -52.57
C THR A 109 24.30 -28.62 -53.02
N LYS A 110 25.22 -27.66 -52.82
CA LYS A 110 26.65 -27.82 -53.18
C LYS A 110 27.40 -28.79 -52.27
N PHE A 111 26.99 -29.00 -51.02
CA PHE A 111 27.64 -29.99 -50.15
C PHE A 111 27.58 -31.41 -50.75
N VAL A 112 26.50 -31.76 -51.46
CA VAL A 112 26.34 -33.08 -52.10
C VAL A 112 27.51 -33.40 -53.04
N LYS A 113 27.95 -32.42 -53.85
CA LYS A 113 29.11 -32.57 -54.75
C LYS A 113 30.37 -32.99 -53.98
N TYR A 114 30.61 -32.38 -52.82
CA TYR A 114 31.81 -32.59 -52.00
C TYR A 114 31.73 -33.85 -51.13
N THR A 115 30.53 -34.33 -50.78
CA THR A 115 30.31 -35.61 -50.07
C THR A 115 30.51 -36.86 -50.92
N HIS A 116 30.66 -36.75 -52.24
CA HIS A 116 30.98 -37.91 -53.10
C HIS A 116 32.43 -37.85 -53.58
N ARG A 117 33.13 -39.00 -53.55
CA ARG A 117 34.50 -39.13 -54.07
C ARG A 117 34.56 -38.72 -55.55
N SER A 118 35.61 -38.00 -55.93
CA SER A 118 35.83 -37.51 -57.31
C SER A 118 36.17 -38.63 -58.32
N GLY A 119 36.63 -39.78 -57.81
CA GLY A 119 36.99 -41.00 -58.53
C GLY A 119 38.02 -41.81 -57.74
N ALA A 120 38.05 -43.14 -57.86
CA ALA A 120 38.95 -44.00 -57.08
C ALA A 120 40.46 -43.79 -57.37
N PHE A 121 40.77 -43.07 -58.45
CA PHE A 121 42.12 -42.85 -58.99
C PHE A 121 42.47 -41.35 -59.10
N LYS A 122 41.65 -40.45 -58.55
CA LYS A 122 41.90 -39.00 -58.59
C LYS A 122 42.48 -38.52 -57.26
N SER A 123 43.27 -37.45 -57.30
CA SER A 123 43.72 -36.75 -56.09
C SER A 123 42.53 -36.17 -55.31
N SER A 124 42.72 -35.99 -54.00
CA SER A 124 41.76 -35.27 -53.15
C SER A 124 41.48 -33.88 -53.73
N ARG A 125 40.22 -33.44 -53.62
CA ARG A 125 39.82 -32.09 -54.03
C ARG A 125 40.46 -31.07 -53.09
N ASP A 126 40.87 -29.93 -53.65
CA ASP A 126 41.38 -28.80 -52.88
C ASP A 126 40.37 -28.40 -51.78
N SER A 127 40.90 -28.07 -50.59
CA SER A 127 40.09 -27.69 -49.44
C SER A 127 39.61 -26.24 -49.49
N THR A 128 40.21 -25.38 -50.31
CA THR A 128 39.86 -23.95 -50.40
C THR A 128 38.37 -23.73 -50.70
N ASP A 129 37.84 -24.45 -51.69
CA ASP A 129 36.44 -24.32 -52.12
C ASP A 129 35.44 -24.74 -51.03
N ILE A 130 35.75 -25.77 -50.24
CA ILE A 130 34.86 -26.24 -49.18
C ILE A 130 34.96 -25.38 -47.92
N ILE A 131 36.13 -24.78 -47.64
CA ILE A 131 36.30 -23.82 -46.53
C ILE A 131 35.48 -22.57 -46.82
N PHE A 132 35.56 -22.02 -48.04
CA PHE A 132 34.72 -20.90 -48.44
C PHE A 132 33.22 -21.24 -48.38
N LEU A 133 32.84 -22.45 -48.80
CA LEU A 133 31.46 -22.92 -48.68
C LEU A 133 31.02 -23.07 -47.21
N TRP A 134 31.92 -23.48 -46.32
CA TRP A 134 31.68 -23.55 -44.88
C TRP A 134 31.49 -22.15 -44.26
N GLU A 135 32.30 -21.16 -44.62
CA GLU A 135 32.15 -19.77 -44.14
C GLU A 135 30.78 -19.17 -44.52
N ARG A 136 30.32 -19.43 -45.75
CA ARG A 136 28.95 -19.09 -46.17
C ARG A 136 27.91 -19.84 -45.35
N TYR A 137 28.15 -21.11 -45.05
CA TYR A 137 27.27 -21.91 -44.19
C TYR A 137 27.24 -21.42 -42.74
N GLU A 138 28.36 -21.01 -42.16
CA GLU A 138 28.40 -20.37 -40.83
C GLU A 138 27.57 -19.09 -40.81
N SER A 139 27.61 -18.30 -41.88
CA SER A 139 26.77 -17.11 -42.03
C SER A 139 25.27 -17.45 -42.03
N ILE A 140 24.89 -18.56 -42.67
CA ILE A 140 23.51 -19.09 -42.65
C ILE A 140 23.15 -19.57 -41.24
N LEU A 141 24.01 -20.37 -40.60
CA LEU A 141 23.79 -20.88 -39.24
C LEU A 141 23.69 -19.76 -38.21
N LEU A 142 24.47 -18.69 -38.34
CA LEU A 142 24.40 -17.53 -37.46
C LEU A 142 23.04 -16.82 -37.57
N LYS A 143 22.52 -16.68 -38.80
CA LYS A 143 21.18 -16.12 -39.04
C LYS A 143 20.05 -17.04 -38.56
N LEU A 144 20.22 -18.35 -38.64
CA LEU A 144 19.20 -19.31 -38.18
C LEU A 144 19.20 -19.49 -36.66
N LEU A 145 20.38 -19.57 -36.05
CA LEU A 145 20.58 -20.13 -34.71
C LEU A 145 21.52 -19.31 -33.83
N GLY A 146 22.21 -18.29 -34.36
CA GLY A 146 23.25 -17.56 -33.63
C GLY A 146 22.74 -16.90 -32.35
N ASN A 147 21.78 -15.99 -32.49
CA ASN A 147 21.29 -15.20 -31.36
C ASN A 147 19.93 -15.70 -30.84
N PHE A 148 19.59 -15.35 -29.61
CA PHE A 148 18.35 -15.81 -28.96
C PHE A 148 17.09 -15.45 -29.76
N ILE A 149 16.99 -14.23 -30.30
CA ILE A 149 15.85 -13.80 -31.14
C ILE A 149 15.71 -14.70 -32.38
N ASN A 150 16.81 -15.06 -33.04
CA ASN A 150 16.80 -15.96 -34.20
C ASN A 150 16.29 -17.36 -33.82
N GLN A 151 16.67 -17.85 -32.63
CA GLN A 151 16.21 -19.14 -32.12
C GLN A 151 14.71 -19.14 -31.79
N LEU A 152 14.12 -18.00 -31.40
CA LEU A 152 12.66 -17.89 -31.22
C LEU A 152 11.89 -18.10 -32.52
N LYS A 153 12.42 -17.62 -33.67
CA LYS A 153 11.80 -17.88 -34.98
C LYS A 153 11.70 -19.39 -35.30
N GLN A 154 12.63 -20.20 -34.77
CA GLN A 154 12.53 -21.67 -34.91
C GLN A 154 11.37 -22.24 -34.09
N ILE A 155 11.19 -21.73 -32.87
CA ILE A 155 10.06 -22.11 -32.01
C ILE A 155 8.74 -21.74 -32.70
N GLU A 156 8.64 -20.54 -33.29
CA GLU A 156 7.44 -20.10 -34.02
C GLU A 156 7.09 -21.03 -35.18
N ARG A 157 8.09 -21.51 -35.91
CA ARG A 157 7.90 -22.48 -36.99
C ARG A 157 7.36 -23.80 -36.45
N ILE A 158 7.92 -24.30 -35.35
CA ILE A 158 7.44 -25.51 -34.67
C ILE A 158 5.97 -25.37 -34.23
N LEU A 159 5.60 -24.20 -33.71
CA LEU A 159 4.24 -23.91 -33.23
C LEU A 159 3.17 -23.88 -34.33
N LYS A 160 3.56 -23.78 -35.62
CA LYS A 160 2.62 -23.84 -36.75
C LYS A 160 2.12 -25.26 -37.03
N PHE A 161 2.80 -26.28 -36.52
CA PHE A 161 2.37 -27.66 -36.75
C PHE A 161 1.18 -28.02 -35.87
N ASP A 162 0.15 -28.62 -36.48
CA ASP A 162 -1.05 -29.02 -35.75
C ASP A 162 -0.76 -30.07 -34.68
N LYS A 163 0.17 -31.00 -34.94
CA LYS A 163 0.64 -32.01 -33.98
C LYS A 163 2.16 -32.10 -34.00
N PRO A 164 2.80 -32.43 -32.85
CA PRO A 164 4.25 -32.63 -32.83
C PRO A 164 4.64 -33.99 -33.44
N THR A 165 5.84 -34.06 -34.03
CA THR A 165 6.51 -35.33 -34.33
C THR A 165 7.40 -35.75 -33.16
N GLU A 166 7.89 -36.99 -33.19
CA GLU A 166 8.85 -37.49 -32.18
C GLU A 166 10.13 -36.65 -32.14
N GLU A 167 10.65 -36.25 -33.31
CA GLU A 167 11.85 -35.41 -33.43
C GLU A 167 11.62 -34.03 -32.78
N ILE A 168 10.44 -33.45 -32.97
CA ILE A 168 10.05 -32.18 -32.34
C ILE A 168 10.01 -32.34 -30.82
N LEU A 169 9.38 -33.40 -30.30
CA LEU A 169 9.27 -33.65 -28.85
C LEU A 169 10.65 -33.80 -28.18
N HIS A 170 11.60 -34.47 -28.84
CA HIS A 170 12.98 -34.57 -28.36
C HIS A 170 13.71 -33.22 -28.43
N THR A 171 13.51 -32.46 -29.50
CA THR A 171 14.15 -31.15 -29.70
C THR A 171 13.69 -30.13 -28.66
N ILE A 172 12.38 -30.02 -28.41
CA ILE A 172 11.87 -29.04 -27.46
C ILE A 172 12.34 -29.34 -26.03
N LYS A 173 12.60 -30.61 -25.65
CA LYS A 173 13.26 -30.94 -24.37
C LYS A 173 14.64 -30.28 -24.24
N ASN A 174 15.42 -30.24 -25.34
CA ASN A 174 16.70 -29.55 -25.36
C ASN A 174 16.53 -28.03 -25.33
N LEU A 175 15.57 -27.48 -26.09
CA LEU A 175 15.29 -26.03 -26.11
C LEU A 175 14.85 -25.52 -24.73
N PHE A 176 14.05 -26.31 -24.00
CA PHE A 176 13.51 -25.95 -22.69
C PHE A 176 14.57 -25.98 -21.57
N LYS A 177 15.80 -26.43 -21.85
CA LYS A 177 16.95 -26.13 -20.96
C LYS A 177 17.11 -24.61 -20.76
N ASN A 178 16.67 -23.79 -21.72
CA ASN A 178 16.45 -22.36 -21.53
C ASN A 178 14.98 -22.08 -21.16
N ARG A 179 14.76 -21.56 -19.96
CA ARG A 179 13.43 -21.28 -19.40
C ARG A 179 12.61 -20.26 -20.21
N GLN A 180 13.26 -19.28 -20.84
CA GLN A 180 12.55 -18.25 -21.62
C GLN A 180 12.09 -18.79 -22.96
N LYS A 181 12.81 -19.74 -23.56
CA LYS A 181 12.33 -20.47 -24.74
C LYS A 181 11.12 -21.34 -24.42
N GLU A 182 11.15 -22.02 -23.28
CA GLU A 182 10.01 -22.79 -22.77
C GLU A 182 8.80 -21.87 -22.53
N HIS A 183 9.01 -20.72 -21.88
CA HIS A 183 7.97 -19.71 -21.66
C HIS A 183 7.36 -19.22 -22.98
N TYR A 184 8.22 -18.86 -23.94
CA TYR A 184 7.80 -18.42 -25.27
C TYR A 184 6.98 -19.49 -25.98
N PHE A 185 7.42 -20.75 -25.94
CA PHE A 185 6.71 -21.88 -26.55
C PHE A 185 5.29 -22.04 -25.98
N PHE A 186 5.16 -22.19 -24.65
CA PHE A 186 3.84 -22.45 -24.05
C PHE A 186 2.88 -21.26 -24.10
N SER A 187 3.41 -20.03 -24.10
CA SER A 187 2.58 -18.82 -24.25
C SER A 187 1.96 -18.70 -25.64
N ASN A 188 2.66 -19.22 -26.66
CA ASN A 188 2.26 -19.13 -28.07
C ASN A 188 1.65 -20.42 -28.63
N LEU A 189 1.69 -21.53 -27.90
CA LEU A 189 1.05 -22.78 -28.32
C LEU A 189 -0.48 -22.67 -28.27
N LYS A 190 -1.14 -22.93 -29.41
CA LYS A 190 -2.60 -22.83 -29.57
C LYS A 190 -3.31 -24.11 -30.03
N SER A 191 -2.59 -25.11 -30.54
CA SER A 191 -3.24 -26.36 -30.97
C SER A 191 -3.54 -27.28 -29.79
N VAL A 192 -4.74 -27.87 -29.77
CA VAL A 192 -5.16 -28.88 -28.76
C VAL A 192 -4.45 -30.22 -28.94
N ASN A 193 -4.08 -30.57 -30.17
CA ASN A 193 -3.52 -31.89 -30.51
C ASN A 193 -2.12 -32.15 -29.88
N TRP A 194 -1.55 -31.15 -29.21
CA TRP A 194 -0.30 -31.22 -28.48
C TRP A 194 -0.44 -31.71 -27.03
N ILE A 195 -1.62 -31.57 -26.39
CA ILE A 195 -1.77 -31.84 -24.95
C ILE A 195 -1.41 -33.29 -24.59
N LYS A 196 -1.93 -34.26 -25.35
CA LYS A 196 -1.72 -35.68 -25.10
C LYS A 196 -0.28 -36.14 -25.39
N PRO A 197 0.34 -35.77 -26.54
CA PRO A 197 1.77 -36.02 -26.75
C PRO A 197 2.67 -35.42 -25.67
N LEU A 198 2.43 -34.17 -25.24
CA LEU A 198 3.21 -33.51 -24.20
C LEU A 198 3.04 -34.19 -22.83
N TYR A 199 1.82 -34.59 -22.49
CA TYR A 199 1.53 -35.33 -21.27
C TYR A 199 2.27 -36.68 -21.23
N ASN A 200 2.14 -37.49 -22.29
CA ASN A 200 2.80 -38.80 -22.39
C ASN A 200 4.34 -38.74 -22.32
N HIS A 201 4.93 -37.60 -22.70
CA HIS A 201 6.38 -37.39 -22.69
C HIS A 201 6.91 -36.72 -21.42
N GLY A 202 6.05 -36.48 -20.42
CA GLY A 202 6.42 -36.00 -19.09
C GLY A 202 6.57 -34.48 -18.95
N PHE A 203 6.09 -33.67 -19.91
CA PHE A 203 6.25 -32.21 -19.87
C PHE A 203 5.45 -31.51 -18.76
N PHE A 204 4.44 -32.18 -18.21
CA PHE A 204 3.63 -31.70 -17.08
C PHE A 204 3.99 -32.39 -15.76
N SER A 205 5.12 -33.11 -15.70
CA SER A 205 5.53 -33.82 -14.49
C SER A 205 5.71 -32.86 -13.29
N PRO A 206 5.12 -33.17 -12.12
CA PRO A 206 5.23 -32.33 -10.94
C PRO A 206 6.67 -32.18 -10.41
N GLU A 207 7.57 -33.14 -10.73
CA GLU A 207 8.98 -33.09 -10.32
C GLU A 207 9.75 -31.90 -10.93
N THR A 208 9.24 -31.33 -12.01
CA THR A 208 9.84 -30.18 -12.68
C THR A 208 9.46 -28.84 -12.04
N LEU A 209 8.48 -28.84 -11.13
CA LEU A 209 7.96 -27.64 -10.50
C LEU A 209 8.97 -27.04 -9.53
N LYS A 210 9.12 -25.72 -9.61
CA LYS A 210 10.01 -24.95 -8.72
C LYS A 210 9.25 -23.79 -8.10
N ASP A 211 9.34 -23.69 -6.77
CA ASP A 211 8.59 -22.72 -5.96
C ASP A 211 8.78 -21.24 -6.33
N ARG A 212 9.97 -20.86 -6.81
CA ARG A 212 10.31 -19.45 -7.08
C ARG A 212 9.97 -18.99 -8.49
N PHE A 213 9.41 -19.87 -9.30
CA PHE A 213 9.45 -19.73 -10.75
C PHE A 213 8.05 -19.94 -11.35
N PHE A 214 7.69 -19.13 -12.34
CA PHE A 214 6.41 -19.27 -13.05
C PHE A 214 6.38 -20.57 -13.86
N TRP A 215 5.38 -21.44 -13.64
CA TRP A 215 5.28 -22.70 -14.38
C TRP A 215 4.78 -22.45 -15.81
N ASN A 216 5.68 -22.47 -16.79
CA ASN A 216 5.44 -22.03 -18.16
C ASN A 216 4.27 -22.76 -18.84
N GLN A 217 4.14 -24.05 -18.55
CA GLN A 217 3.09 -24.94 -19.02
C GLN A 217 1.69 -24.43 -18.66
N SER A 218 1.56 -23.70 -17.55
CA SER A 218 0.26 -23.27 -17.03
C SER A 218 -0.46 -22.34 -18.01
N SER A 219 0.26 -21.55 -18.80
CA SER A 219 -0.31 -20.68 -19.85
C SER A 219 -1.06 -21.46 -20.92
N TYR A 220 -0.54 -22.62 -21.32
CA TYR A 220 -1.19 -23.48 -22.30
C TYR A 220 -2.38 -24.22 -21.71
N LEU A 221 -2.26 -24.73 -20.48
CA LEU A 221 -3.37 -25.41 -19.78
C LEU A 221 -4.55 -24.45 -19.53
N GLU A 222 -4.28 -23.21 -19.13
CA GLU A 222 -5.30 -22.18 -18.94
C GLU A 222 -5.99 -21.83 -20.27
N PHE A 223 -5.22 -21.67 -21.36
CA PHE A 223 -5.75 -21.47 -22.71
C PHE A 223 -6.70 -22.60 -23.12
N LEU A 224 -6.29 -23.87 -22.95
CA LEU A 224 -7.14 -25.02 -23.27
C LEU A 224 -8.43 -25.03 -22.44
N SER A 225 -8.34 -24.75 -21.14
CA SER A 225 -9.52 -24.69 -20.27
C SER A 225 -10.54 -23.65 -20.75
N LYS A 226 -10.06 -22.50 -21.24
CA LYS A 226 -10.91 -21.45 -21.78
C LYS A 226 -11.58 -21.87 -23.09
N GLN A 227 -10.83 -22.50 -23.99
CA GLN A 227 -11.37 -23.01 -25.25
C GLN A 227 -12.40 -24.12 -25.05
N ILE A 228 -12.24 -24.97 -24.04
CA ILE A 228 -13.26 -25.94 -23.62
C ILE A 228 -14.54 -25.22 -23.16
N LYS A 229 -14.40 -24.18 -22.32
CA LYS A 229 -15.54 -23.38 -21.85
C LYS A 229 -16.28 -22.67 -22.99
N ASP A 230 -15.54 -22.14 -23.94
CA ASP A 230 -16.08 -21.41 -25.10
C ASP A 230 -16.71 -22.38 -26.14
N GLY A 231 -16.49 -23.69 -26.00
CA GLY A 231 -17.01 -24.73 -26.91
C GLY A 231 -16.17 -24.94 -28.17
N ASP A 232 -15.00 -24.32 -28.26
CA ASP A 232 -14.06 -24.44 -29.39
C ASP A 232 -13.33 -25.80 -29.41
N ILE A 233 -13.27 -26.48 -28.26
CA ILE A 233 -12.60 -27.77 -28.07
C ILE A 233 -13.55 -28.74 -27.36
N GLU A 234 -13.46 -30.03 -27.71
CA GLU A 234 -14.21 -31.13 -27.09
C GLU A 234 -14.01 -31.21 -25.57
N LYS A 235 -15.10 -31.40 -24.83
CA LYS A 235 -15.11 -31.37 -23.36
C LYS A 235 -14.30 -32.49 -22.71
N GLU A 236 -14.11 -33.60 -23.41
CA GLU A 236 -13.34 -34.78 -23.01
C GLU A 236 -11.87 -34.43 -22.73
N ASN A 237 -11.35 -33.35 -23.34
CA ASN A 237 -10.00 -32.84 -23.01
C ASN A 237 -9.86 -32.39 -21.54
N SER A 238 -10.97 -32.19 -20.83
CA SER A 238 -10.99 -31.92 -19.39
C SER A 238 -10.38 -33.07 -18.58
N GLU A 239 -10.47 -34.32 -19.05
CA GLU A 239 -9.91 -35.50 -18.37
C GLU A 239 -8.40 -35.35 -18.15
N ILE A 240 -7.67 -34.95 -19.19
CA ILE A 240 -6.21 -34.76 -19.11
C ILE A 240 -5.86 -33.56 -18.22
N LEU A 241 -6.62 -32.46 -18.29
CA LEU A 241 -6.39 -31.29 -17.41
C LEU A 241 -6.57 -31.65 -15.94
N VAL A 242 -7.65 -32.38 -15.61
CA VAL A 242 -7.96 -32.87 -14.27
C VAL A 242 -6.89 -33.84 -13.78
N GLN A 243 -6.43 -34.75 -14.65
CA GLN A 243 -5.36 -35.70 -14.33
C GLN A 243 -4.05 -34.98 -13.96
N ILE A 244 -3.65 -33.97 -14.74
CA ILE A 244 -2.46 -33.15 -14.44
C ILE A 244 -2.62 -32.42 -13.08
N ILE A 245 -3.79 -31.82 -12.83
CA ILE A 245 -4.06 -31.15 -11.54
C ILE A 245 -3.95 -32.15 -10.39
N ASN A 246 -4.51 -33.34 -10.53
CA ASN A 246 -4.52 -34.36 -9.51
C ASN A 246 -3.09 -34.83 -9.19
N GLU A 247 -2.28 -35.16 -10.20
CA GLU A 247 -0.87 -35.57 -10.03
C GLU A 247 -0.04 -34.51 -9.30
N VAL A 248 -0.25 -33.22 -9.63
CA VAL A 248 0.45 -32.11 -8.96
C VAL A 248 -0.02 -31.94 -7.51
N CYS A 249 -1.32 -32.09 -7.24
CA CYS A 249 -1.86 -32.01 -5.89
C CYS A 249 -1.37 -33.17 -5.01
N GLU A 250 -1.42 -34.40 -5.51
CA GLU A 250 -0.91 -35.60 -4.83
C GLU A 250 0.58 -35.45 -4.50
N TYR A 251 1.39 -35.02 -5.47
CA TYR A 251 2.80 -34.76 -5.26
C TYR A 251 3.03 -33.70 -4.15
N SER A 252 2.26 -32.61 -4.18
CA SER A 252 2.33 -31.54 -3.18
C SER A 252 2.04 -32.05 -1.76
N VAL A 253 0.99 -32.88 -1.61
CA VAL A 253 0.61 -33.47 -0.32
C VAL A 253 1.66 -34.46 0.20
N GLN A 254 2.23 -35.30 -0.68
CA GLN A 254 3.22 -36.30 -0.29
C GLN A 254 4.57 -35.68 0.10
N LYS A 255 5.04 -34.67 -0.64
CA LYS A 255 6.38 -34.10 -0.45
C LYS A 255 6.42 -32.79 0.33
N LYS A 256 5.30 -32.09 0.49
CA LYS A 256 5.21 -30.73 1.11
C LYS A 256 6.15 -29.70 0.46
N GLU A 257 6.34 -29.78 -0.85
CA GLU A 257 7.37 -28.99 -1.56
C GLU A 257 6.84 -27.91 -2.51
N ILE A 258 5.52 -27.82 -2.77
CA ILE A 258 4.95 -26.84 -3.70
C ILE A 258 4.24 -25.70 -2.94
N ASN A 259 4.86 -24.53 -2.87
CA ASN A 259 4.34 -23.30 -2.27
C ASN A 259 4.08 -22.19 -3.31
N ASN A 260 3.83 -22.56 -4.57
CA ASN A 260 3.70 -21.59 -5.66
C ASN A 260 2.25 -21.13 -5.87
N TYR A 261 1.94 -19.96 -5.32
CA TYR A 261 0.61 -19.31 -5.36
C TYR A 261 0.05 -19.14 -6.78
N ARG A 262 0.91 -18.98 -7.80
CA ARG A 262 0.48 -18.83 -9.20
C ARG A 262 -0.06 -20.14 -9.80
N ILE A 263 0.51 -21.28 -9.41
CA ILE A 263 0.04 -22.60 -9.87
C ILE A 263 -1.36 -22.84 -9.32
N TRP A 264 -1.56 -22.58 -8.03
CA TRP A 264 -2.84 -22.73 -7.36
C TRP A 264 -3.91 -21.81 -7.95
N TYR A 265 -3.57 -20.55 -8.23
CA TYR A 265 -4.44 -19.65 -8.97
C TYR A 265 -4.84 -20.22 -10.34
N THR A 266 -3.89 -20.68 -11.16
CA THR A 266 -4.19 -21.25 -12.47
C THR A 266 -5.06 -22.50 -12.37
N PHE A 267 -4.84 -23.36 -11.37
CA PHE A 267 -5.68 -24.54 -11.14
C PHE A 267 -7.12 -24.17 -10.79
N ILE A 268 -7.33 -23.21 -9.88
CA ILE A 268 -8.69 -22.74 -9.58
C ILE A 268 -9.35 -22.16 -10.85
N THR A 269 -8.60 -21.42 -11.68
CA THR A 269 -9.09 -20.88 -12.95
C THR A 269 -9.48 -21.99 -13.93
N ILE A 270 -8.64 -23.02 -14.11
CA ILE A 270 -8.96 -24.17 -14.97
C ILE A 270 -10.22 -24.89 -14.48
N LEU A 271 -10.30 -25.18 -13.17
CA LEU A 271 -11.47 -25.83 -12.56
C LEU A 271 -12.74 -24.97 -12.71
N SER A 272 -12.61 -23.65 -12.78
CA SER A 272 -13.74 -22.75 -13.03
C SER A 272 -14.28 -22.88 -14.46
N ASN A 273 -13.41 -23.20 -15.43
CA ASN A 273 -13.74 -23.21 -16.85
C ASN A 273 -14.23 -24.58 -17.36
N ILE A 274 -13.79 -25.69 -16.78
CA ILE A 274 -14.17 -27.04 -17.23
C ILE A 274 -15.56 -27.49 -16.71
N PRO A 275 -16.20 -28.46 -17.38
CA PRO A 275 -17.46 -29.05 -16.92
C PRO A 275 -17.32 -29.77 -15.57
N LYS A 276 -18.35 -29.67 -14.72
CA LYS A 276 -18.26 -30.03 -13.30
C LYS A 276 -18.32 -31.53 -13.06
N GLU A 277 -18.77 -32.31 -14.06
CA GLU A 277 -18.76 -33.77 -14.02
C GLU A 277 -17.34 -34.36 -13.94
N PHE A 278 -16.32 -33.65 -14.45
CA PHE A 278 -14.92 -34.09 -14.42
C PHE A 278 -14.18 -33.75 -13.12
N ILE A 279 -14.75 -32.88 -12.27
CA ILE A 279 -14.10 -32.47 -11.01
C ILE A 279 -14.46 -33.49 -9.93
N SER A 280 -13.48 -34.14 -9.31
CA SER A 280 -13.71 -35.13 -8.25
C SER A 280 -13.85 -34.47 -6.86
N ASP A 281 -14.42 -35.20 -5.89
CA ASP A 281 -14.46 -34.75 -4.48
C ASP A 281 -13.06 -34.64 -3.86
N GLU A 282 -12.11 -35.41 -4.39
CA GLU A 282 -10.72 -35.39 -3.99
C GLU A 282 -10.06 -34.04 -4.35
N ILE A 283 -10.27 -33.56 -5.58
CA ILE A 283 -9.78 -32.24 -6.02
C ILE A 283 -10.34 -31.12 -5.16
N ILE A 284 -11.62 -31.19 -4.79
CA ILE A 284 -12.23 -30.22 -3.86
C ILE A 284 -11.55 -30.29 -2.48
N GLY A 285 -11.13 -31.47 -2.04
CA GLY A 285 -10.36 -31.66 -0.80
C GLY A 285 -8.99 -30.97 -0.82
N TYR A 286 -8.35 -30.88 -1.99
CA TYR A 286 -7.06 -30.19 -2.14
C TYR A 286 -7.15 -28.66 -2.09
N LEU A 287 -8.33 -28.04 -2.23
CA LEU A 287 -8.42 -26.57 -2.24
C LEU A 287 -7.83 -25.90 -1.00
N ASN A 288 -7.82 -26.56 0.17
CA ASN A 288 -7.19 -26.01 1.37
C ASN A 288 -5.68 -25.73 1.20
N ILE A 289 -4.95 -26.59 0.47
CA ILE A 289 -3.51 -26.42 0.26
C ILE A 289 -3.20 -25.24 -0.67
N PHE A 290 -4.16 -24.81 -1.49
CA PHE A 290 -4.00 -23.70 -2.42
C PHE A 290 -3.85 -22.36 -1.70
N PHE A 291 -4.44 -22.22 -0.51
CA PHE A 291 -4.38 -20.99 0.30
C PHE A 291 -3.26 -21.01 1.33
N ASP A 292 -2.73 -22.18 1.68
CA ASP A 292 -1.73 -22.36 2.75
C ASP A 292 -0.28 -22.18 2.26
N THR A 293 0.00 -21.21 1.39
CA THR A 293 1.37 -20.97 0.86
C THR A 293 2.20 -20.03 1.75
N ARG A 294 3.48 -19.82 1.44
CA ARG A 294 4.33 -18.82 2.11
C ARG A 294 4.13 -17.39 1.57
N HIS A 295 3.35 -17.23 0.51
CA HIS A 295 3.11 -15.96 -0.17
C HIS A 295 1.70 -15.45 0.17
N GLU A 296 1.43 -14.17 -0.10
CA GLU A 296 0.07 -13.64 0.00
C GLU A 296 -0.83 -14.28 -1.07
N ASN A 297 -2.03 -14.68 -0.68
CA ASN A 297 -2.98 -15.47 -1.47
C ASN A 297 -4.09 -14.60 -2.12
N VAL A 298 -3.69 -13.44 -2.63
CA VAL A 298 -4.59 -12.44 -3.25
C VAL A 298 -5.28 -13.02 -4.50
N LEU A 299 -4.51 -13.71 -5.36
CA LEU A 299 -5.01 -14.26 -6.62
C LEU A 299 -5.98 -15.42 -6.39
N GLU A 300 -5.65 -16.33 -5.47
CA GLU A 300 -6.49 -17.47 -5.10
C GLU A 300 -7.80 -17.02 -4.46
N SER A 301 -7.73 -15.95 -3.65
CA SER A 301 -8.91 -15.30 -3.07
C SER A 301 -9.86 -14.74 -4.13
N GLU A 302 -9.35 -14.27 -5.27
CA GLU A 302 -10.20 -13.87 -6.39
C GLU A 302 -10.76 -15.07 -7.15
N ALA A 303 -9.91 -16.07 -7.43
CA ALA A 303 -10.26 -17.22 -8.25
C ALA A 303 -11.32 -18.13 -7.60
N ILE A 304 -11.32 -18.27 -6.27
CA ILE A 304 -12.27 -19.17 -5.57
C ILE A 304 -13.73 -18.76 -5.75
N PHE A 305 -14.01 -17.46 -5.85
CA PHE A 305 -15.36 -16.99 -6.16
C PHE A 305 -15.73 -17.29 -7.62
N LYS A 306 -14.77 -17.25 -8.56
CA LYS A 306 -15.02 -17.67 -9.95
C LYS A 306 -15.37 -19.16 -10.01
N LEU A 307 -14.64 -19.99 -9.26
CA LEU A 307 -14.91 -21.42 -9.16
C LEU A 307 -16.30 -21.66 -8.58
N LEU A 308 -16.61 -21.06 -7.43
CA LEU A 308 -17.92 -21.23 -6.79
C LEU A 308 -19.06 -20.76 -7.70
N ASN A 309 -18.94 -19.59 -8.33
CA ASN A 309 -19.96 -19.08 -9.26
C ASN A 309 -20.16 -20.00 -10.47
N SER A 310 -19.11 -20.68 -10.94
CA SER A 310 -19.22 -21.64 -12.04
C SER A 310 -20.09 -22.87 -11.72
N TYR A 311 -20.29 -23.21 -10.43
CA TYR A 311 -21.23 -24.25 -10.01
C TYR A 311 -22.69 -23.78 -10.00
N PHE A 312 -22.93 -22.46 -10.00
CA PHE A 312 -24.28 -21.88 -9.95
C PHE A 312 -24.83 -21.48 -11.33
N PHE A 313 -24.05 -21.68 -12.41
CA PHE A 313 -24.44 -21.27 -13.76
C PHE A 313 -25.69 -22.03 -14.25
N ASP A 314 -25.74 -23.35 -14.03
CA ASP A 314 -26.94 -24.16 -14.25
C ASP A 314 -27.55 -24.61 -12.91
N LYS A 315 -28.73 -24.05 -12.59
CA LYS A 315 -29.44 -24.34 -11.33
C LYS A 315 -29.88 -25.80 -11.21
N GLN A 316 -30.14 -26.50 -12.32
CA GLN A 316 -30.55 -27.90 -12.29
C GLN A 316 -29.35 -28.82 -12.01
N GLU A 317 -28.19 -28.49 -12.56
CA GLU A 317 -26.95 -29.23 -12.29
C GLU A 317 -26.36 -28.93 -10.90
N ALA A 318 -26.53 -27.71 -10.37
CA ALA A 318 -26.00 -27.31 -9.07
C ALA A 318 -26.42 -28.25 -7.93
N VAL A 319 -27.63 -28.82 -8.00
CA VAL A 319 -28.16 -29.78 -7.02
C VAL A 319 -27.29 -31.04 -6.95
N ASN A 320 -26.75 -31.49 -8.08
CA ASN A 320 -25.90 -32.68 -8.16
C ASN A 320 -24.55 -32.48 -7.47
N TYR A 321 -24.13 -31.23 -7.26
CA TYR A 321 -22.82 -30.88 -6.71
C TYR A 321 -22.89 -30.22 -5.32
N LYS A 322 -24.04 -30.31 -4.64
CA LYS A 322 -24.28 -29.67 -3.34
C LYS A 322 -23.14 -29.87 -2.34
N ALA A 323 -22.67 -31.10 -2.14
CA ALA A 323 -21.61 -31.38 -1.17
C ALA A 323 -20.29 -30.66 -1.49
N ARG A 324 -19.95 -30.48 -2.77
CA ARG A 324 -18.76 -29.75 -3.22
C ARG A 324 -18.91 -28.26 -3.01
N ILE A 325 -20.08 -27.71 -3.36
CA ILE A 325 -20.44 -26.30 -3.15
C ILE A 325 -20.30 -25.96 -1.65
N GLU A 326 -20.88 -26.77 -0.77
CA GLU A 326 -20.81 -26.53 0.68
C GLU A 326 -19.36 -26.56 1.20
N LYS A 327 -18.50 -27.45 0.70
CA LYS A 327 -17.07 -27.48 1.05
C LYS A 327 -16.35 -26.20 0.62
N ILE A 328 -16.61 -25.71 -0.60
CA ILE A 328 -16.00 -24.48 -1.12
C ILE A 328 -16.47 -23.26 -0.29
N VAL A 329 -17.76 -23.17 0.03
CA VAL A 329 -18.28 -22.07 0.86
C VAL A 329 -17.68 -22.08 2.26
N LYS A 330 -17.51 -23.26 2.87
CA LYS A 330 -16.82 -23.39 4.16
C LYS A 330 -15.36 -22.93 4.07
N LEU A 331 -14.64 -23.21 2.99
CA LEU A 331 -13.29 -22.67 2.78
C LEU A 331 -13.30 -21.13 2.66
N VAL A 332 -14.27 -20.55 1.96
CA VAL A 332 -14.40 -19.08 1.81
C VAL A 332 -14.54 -18.37 3.15
N PHE A 333 -15.28 -18.96 4.10
CA PHE A 333 -15.53 -18.41 5.44
C PHE A 333 -14.65 -19.02 6.54
N ALA A 334 -13.59 -19.74 6.17
CA ALA A 334 -12.64 -20.26 7.14
C ALA A 334 -11.73 -19.14 7.67
N ILE A 335 -11.37 -19.23 8.95
CA ILE A 335 -10.43 -18.32 9.62
C ILE A 335 -9.20 -19.08 10.10
N SER A 336 -8.11 -18.35 10.35
CA SER A 336 -6.81 -18.88 10.75
C SER A 336 -6.10 -17.90 11.68
N ASP A 337 -5.35 -18.41 12.66
CA ASP A 337 -4.48 -17.63 13.54
C ASP A 337 -3.04 -17.47 13.02
N LYS A 338 -2.77 -17.96 11.80
CA LYS A 338 -1.44 -17.82 11.18
C LYS A 338 -1.26 -16.39 10.64
N GLU A 339 -0.17 -15.75 11.04
CA GLU A 339 0.19 -14.37 10.64
C GLU A 339 0.18 -14.12 9.13
N LYS A 340 0.44 -15.13 8.30
CA LYS A 340 0.44 -14.97 6.83
C LYS A 340 -0.92 -14.60 6.22
N PHE A 341 -2.01 -14.83 6.95
CA PHE A 341 -3.36 -14.42 6.54
C PHE A 341 -3.72 -13.00 6.99
N ILE A 342 -2.82 -12.30 7.71
CA ILE A 342 -2.99 -10.87 8.00
C ILE A 342 -3.12 -10.11 6.68
N ASP A 343 -4.20 -9.33 6.55
CA ASP A 343 -4.49 -8.47 5.41
C ASP A 343 -4.20 -7.02 5.79
N ARG A 344 -3.21 -6.39 5.15
CA ARG A 344 -2.81 -5.00 5.46
C ARG A 344 -3.90 -3.97 5.16
N SER A 345 -4.94 -4.34 4.42
CA SER A 345 -6.12 -3.49 4.19
C SER A 345 -7.05 -3.41 5.41
N THR A 346 -6.89 -4.27 6.41
CA THR A 346 -7.66 -4.18 7.65
C THR A 346 -6.92 -3.29 8.66
N TYR A 347 -7.68 -2.45 9.38
CA TYR A 347 -7.17 -1.73 10.55
C TYR A 347 -7.12 -2.61 11.81
N GLU A 348 -7.32 -3.92 11.66
CA GLU A 348 -7.50 -4.86 12.76
C GLU A 348 -6.21 -5.62 13.05
N THR A 349 -5.81 -5.63 14.33
CA THR A 349 -4.58 -6.27 14.82
C THR A 349 -4.88 -7.58 15.55
N GLY A 350 -6.01 -8.20 15.20
CA GLY A 350 -6.54 -9.36 15.90
C GLY A 350 -5.78 -10.66 15.70
N LYS A 351 -6.11 -11.67 16.51
CA LYS A 351 -5.55 -13.02 16.49
C LYS A 351 -5.98 -13.82 15.27
N TYR A 352 -7.23 -13.70 14.84
CA TYR A 352 -7.76 -14.49 13.72
C TYR A 352 -7.99 -13.65 12.47
N HIS A 353 -7.70 -14.26 11.32
CA HIS A 353 -7.83 -13.67 10.00
C HIS A 353 -8.57 -14.60 9.06
N PRO A 354 -9.35 -14.09 8.09
CA PRO A 354 -9.93 -14.92 7.04
C PRO A 354 -8.85 -15.58 6.17
N ILE A 355 -9.09 -16.83 5.75
CA ILE A 355 -8.23 -17.49 4.76
C ILE A 355 -8.32 -16.77 3.40
N VAL A 356 -9.52 -16.32 3.01
CA VAL A 356 -9.75 -15.50 1.80
C VAL A 356 -9.63 -14.02 2.15
N ARG A 357 -8.92 -13.21 1.34
CA ARG A 357 -8.64 -11.80 1.66
C ARG A 357 -9.90 -10.96 1.96
N SER A 358 -9.81 -10.15 3.02
CA SER A 358 -10.94 -9.39 3.56
C SER A 358 -11.53 -8.41 2.56
N TYR A 359 -10.70 -7.73 1.76
CA TYR A 359 -11.20 -6.81 0.73
C TYR A 359 -12.11 -7.53 -0.28
N LYS A 360 -11.78 -8.77 -0.65
CA LYS A 360 -12.53 -9.55 -1.64
C LYS A 360 -13.81 -10.14 -1.04
N LEU A 361 -13.74 -10.61 0.21
CA LEU A 361 -14.93 -11.03 0.95
C LEU A 361 -15.92 -9.88 1.11
N LYS A 362 -15.47 -8.68 1.53
CA LYS A 362 -16.32 -7.48 1.64
C LYS A 362 -17.01 -7.15 0.32
N GLU A 363 -16.27 -7.16 -0.78
CA GLU A 363 -16.81 -6.88 -2.10
C GLU A 363 -17.91 -7.88 -2.49
N THR A 364 -17.72 -9.16 -2.18
CA THR A 364 -18.53 -10.26 -2.71
C THR A 364 -19.72 -10.63 -1.81
N CYS A 365 -19.55 -10.64 -0.49
CA CYS A 365 -20.57 -11.05 0.48
C CYS A 365 -21.85 -10.19 0.46
N LYS A 366 -21.78 -8.97 -0.06
CA LYS A 366 -22.93 -8.08 -0.23
C LYS A 366 -23.72 -8.28 -1.54
N LYS A 367 -23.19 -9.06 -2.49
CA LYS A 367 -23.81 -9.21 -3.82
C LYS A 367 -24.85 -10.32 -3.84
N GLU A 368 -26.02 -10.05 -4.42
CA GLU A 368 -27.10 -11.03 -4.53
C GLU A 368 -26.69 -12.31 -5.25
N GLU A 369 -25.85 -12.18 -6.28
CA GLU A 369 -25.29 -13.28 -7.07
C GLU A 369 -24.50 -14.29 -6.22
N PHE A 370 -24.04 -13.89 -5.03
CA PHE A 370 -23.28 -14.75 -4.13
C PHE A 370 -24.15 -15.36 -3.02
N TYR A 371 -24.86 -14.54 -2.24
CA TYR A 371 -25.59 -15.07 -1.08
C TYR A 371 -26.89 -15.79 -1.46
N LYS A 372 -27.56 -15.41 -2.56
CA LYS A 372 -28.82 -16.06 -2.95
C LYS A 372 -28.65 -17.53 -3.36
N PRO A 373 -27.66 -17.91 -4.18
CA PRO A 373 -27.42 -19.31 -4.46
C PRO A 373 -27.06 -20.10 -3.19
N ILE A 374 -26.26 -19.54 -2.29
CA ILE A 374 -25.90 -20.23 -1.04
C ILE A 374 -27.14 -20.48 -0.17
N ALA A 375 -28.01 -19.47 0.01
CA ALA A 375 -29.28 -19.62 0.74
C ALA A 375 -30.16 -20.75 0.16
N ASN A 376 -30.27 -20.79 -1.17
CA ASN A 376 -31.16 -21.70 -1.88
C ASN A 376 -30.62 -23.14 -1.99
N PHE A 377 -29.30 -23.33 -2.11
CA PHE A 377 -28.70 -24.66 -2.36
C PHE A 377 -28.01 -25.27 -1.13
N CYS A 378 -27.39 -24.47 -0.26
CA CYS A 378 -26.63 -24.98 0.87
C CYS A 378 -27.52 -25.27 2.08
N SER A 379 -27.11 -26.24 2.90
CA SER A 379 -27.74 -26.59 4.17
C SER A 379 -27.48 -25.55 5.27
N ASN A 380 -28.26 -25.64 6.35
CA ASN A 380 -28.09 -24.80 7.54
C ASN A 380 -26.71 -25.00 8.20
N GLU A 381 -26.08 -26.17 8.01
CA GLU A 381 -24.71 -26.45 8.50
C GLU A 381 -23.65 -25.51 7.91
N VAL A 382 -23.85 -24.99 6.69
CA VAL A 382 -22.96 -23.95 6.15
C VAL A 382 -23.15 -22.63 6.88
N ILE A 383 -24.40 -22.24 7.15
CA ILE A 383 -24.74 -21.01 7.88
C ILE A 383 -24.18 -21.05 9.30
N PHE A 384 -24.29 -22.21 9.95
CA PHE A 384 -23.74 -22.44 11.29
C PHE A 384 -22.22 -22.37 11.28
N PHE A 385 -21.55 -22.92 10.26
CA PHE A 385 -20.09 -22.79 10.13
C PHE A 385 -19.65 -21.32 10.04
N VAL A 386 -20.35 -20.47 9.28
CA VAL A 386 -20.02 -19.04 9.21
C VAL A 386 -20.24 -18.35 10.56
N ALA A 387 -21.35 -18.68 11.24
CA ALA A 387 -21.65 -18.15 12.56
C ALA A 387 -20.63 -18.60 13.62
N ASP A 388 -20.18 -19.86 13.59
CA ASP A 388 -19.19 -20.39 14.52
C ASP A 388 -17.85 -19.64 14.38
N ASN A 389 -17.40 -19.37 13.15
CA ASN A 389 -16.18 -18.59 12.92
C ASN A 389 -16.35 -17.11 13.34
N LEU A 390 -17.53 -16.52 13.12
CA LEU A 390 -17.83 -15.17 13.63
C LEU A 390 -17.77 -15.14 15.17
N LEU A 391 -18.30 -16.17 15.85
CA LEU A 391 -18.23 -16.27 17.31
C LEU A 391 -16.78 -16.36 17.82
N VAL A 392 -15.96 -17.23 17.20
CA VAL A 392 -14.53 -17.38 17.53
C VAL A 392 -13.81 -16.03 17.44
N TYR A 393 -14.06 -15.27 16.36
CA TYR A 393 -13.49 -13.94 16.19
C TYR A 393 -13.92 -12.99 17.31
N LEU A 394 -15.23 -12.86 17.55
CA LEU A 394 -15.80 -11.96 18.56
C LEU A 394 -15.28 -12.25 19.98
N GLU A 395 -15.12 -13.53 20.35
CA GLU A 395 -14.62 -13.92 21.67
C GLU A 395 -13.11 -13.66 21.84
N SER A 396 -12.33 -13.76 20.76
CA SER A 396 -10.87 -13.63 20.81
C SER A 396 -10.36 -12.19 20.89
N GLU A 397 -11.08 -11.26 20.26
CA GLU A 397 -10.64 -9.87 20.10
C GLU A 397 -10.99 -8.96 21.27
N TYR A 398 -11.66 -9.50 22.30
CA TYR A 398 -12.27 -8.70 23.37
C TYR A 398 -13.05 -7.50 22.81
N ILE A 399 -13.67 -7.64 21.62
CA ILE A 399 -14.49 -6.58 21.03
C ILE A 399 -15.61 -6.33 22.03
N SER A 400 -15.48 -5.22 22.76
CA SER A 400 -16.44 -4.92 23.80
C SER A 400 -17.81 -4.85 23.12
N SER A 401 -18.82 -5.48 23.74
CA SER A 401 -20.19 -5.45 23.25
C SER A 401 -20.75 -4.03 23.08
N PHE A 402 -20.03 -3.00 23.57
CA PHE A 402 -20.28 -1.59 23.35
C PHE A 402 -19.78 -1.07 21.99
N GLN A 403 -18.70 -1.59 21.41
CA GLN A 403 -18.11 -1.05 20.17
C GLN A 403 -18.81 -1.51 18.88
N ILE A 404 -19.90 -2.30 18.98
CA ILE A 404 -20.55 -2.93 17.83
C ILE A 404 -21.75 -2.10 17.34
N ARG A 405 -21.65 -1.62 16.09
CA ARG A 405 -22.71 -0.93 15.34
C ARG A 405 -24.01 -1.75 15.28
N SER A 406 -25.14 -1.04 15.16
CA SER A 406 -26.44 -1.65 14.87
C SER A 406 -26.40 -2.41 13.54
N ILE A 407 -27.01 -3.60 13.50
CA ILE A 407 -27.07 -4.43 12.27
C ILE A 407 -27.86 -3.72 11.15
N TYR A 408 -28.82 -2.87 11.54
CA TYR A 408 -29.67 -2.09 10.62
C TYR A 408 -28.89 -1.07 9.79
N TYR A 409 -27.72 -0.63 10.25
CA TYR A 409 -26.89 0.37 9.58
C TYR A 409 -25.51 -0.15 9.21
N LEU A 410 -25.29 -1.46 9.29
CA LEU A 410 -23.98 -2.06 9.04
C LEU A 410 -23.43 -1.84 7.61
N ASP A 411 -24.28 -1.42 6.66
CA ASP A 411 -23.91 -1.24 5.25
C ASP A 411 -23.17 0.09 4.96
N GLU A 412 -23.13 1.05 5.87
CA GLU A 412 -22.41 2.30 5.60
C GLU A 412 -20.90 2.17 5.86
N GLU A 413 -20.08 2.73 4.99
CA GLU A 413 -18.63 2.52 5.01
C GLU A 413 -17.90 3.32 6.11
N ASP A 414 -16.96 2.65 6.77
CA ASP A 414 -16.09 3.18 7.81
C ASP A 414 -14.74 2.42 7.86
N ARG A 415 -13.92 2.72 8.86
CA ARG A 415 -12.62 2.07 9.08
C ARG A 415 -12.70 0.57 9.49
N HIS A 416 -13.85 0.09 9.95
CA HIS A 416 -14.08 -1.30 10.38
C HIS A 416 -14.81 -2.15 9.33
N SER A 417 -15.05 -1.59 8.14
CA SER A 417 -15.81 -2.24 7.07
C SER A 417 -15.13 -3.48 6.48
N TYR A 418 -13.84 -3.68 6.74
CA TYR A 418 -13.07 -4.85 6.30
C TYR A 418 -12.92 -5.93 7.38
N SER A 419 -13.63 -5.79 8.50
CA SER A 419 -13.56 -6.74 9.61
C SER A 419 -14.31 -8.04 9.36
N ILE A 420 -13.86 -9.12 10.02
CA ILE A 420 -14.63 -10.39 10.05
C ILE A 420 -16.04 -10.13 10.58
N GLN A 421 -16.15 -9.33 11.64
CA GLN A 421 -17.43 -8.94 12.22
C GLN A 421 -18.38 -8.38 11.16
N THR A 422 -17.97 -7.32 10.44
CA THR A 422 -18.83 -6.66 9.45
C THR A 422 -19.15 -7.58 8.29
N ILE A 423 -18.14 -8.21 7.70
CA ILE A 423 -18.28 -9.04 6.50
C ILE A 423 -19.19 -10.24 6.75
N TYR A 424 -18.94 -11.00 7.82
CA TYR A 424 -19.67 -12.24 8.10
C TYR A 424 -21.10 -11.92 8.54
N THR A 425 -21.29 -10.83 9.29
CA THR A 425 -22.63 -10.36 9.67
C THR A 425 -23.44 -9.92 8.47
N THR A 426 -22.84 -9.18 7.53
CA THR A 426 -23.49 -8.77 6.28
C THR A 426 -23.88 -9.97 5.43
N PHE A 427 -23.01 -10.99 5.34
CA PHE A 427 -23.37 -12.24 4.68
C PHE A 427 -24.54 -12.95 5.38
N LEU A 428 -24.44 -13.16 6.70
CA LEU A 428 -25.45 -13.89 7.48
C LEU A 428 -26.82 -13.20 7.40
N LYS A 429 -26.89 -11.86 7.54
CA LYS A 429 -28.17 -11.14 7.46
C LYS A 429 -28.80 -11.33 6.07
N ASN A 430 -28.05 -11.13 4.99
CA ASN A 430 -28.58 -11.21 3.63
C ASN A 430 -28.99 -12.64 3.26
N CYS A 431 -28.14 -13.62 3.62
CA CYS A 431 -28.40 -15.04 3.38
C CYS A 431 -29.63 -15.52 4.17
N CYS A 432 -29.78 -15.13 5.44
CA CYS A 432 -30.93 -15.52 6.25
C CYS A 432 -32.25 -14.92 5.74
N LEU A 433 -32.25 -13.68 5.24
CA LEU A 433 -33.44 -13.08 4.63
C LEU A 433 -33.88 -13.84 3.37
N GLU A 434 -32.93 -14.28 2.54
CA GLU A 434 -33.22 -15.13 1.39
C GLU A 434 -33.69 -16.54 1.80
N ILE A 435 -33.14 -17.11 2.88
CA ILE A 435 -33.65 -18.38 3.43
C ILE A 435 -35.10 -18.21 3.91
N ALA A 436 -35.42 -17.08 4.54
CA ALA A 436 -36.77 -16.82 5.04
C ALA A 436 -37.81 -16.70 3.91
N SER A 437 -37.42 -16.15 2.76
CA SER A 437 -38.31 -16.06 1.59
C SER A 437 -38.61 -17.43 0.96
N SER A 438 -37.75 -18.43 1.19
CA SER A 438 -37.86 -19.77 0.60
C SER A 438 -38.30 -20.87 1.59
N SER A 439 -38.02 -20.74 2.89
CA SER A 439 -38.33 -21.75 3.90
C SER A 439 -38.44 -21.21 5.33
N THR A 440 -39.68 -21.09 5.83
CA THR A 440 -40.00 -20.73 7.23
C THR A 440 -39.38 -21.68 8.26
N GLU A 441 -39.36 -22.99 7.98
CA GLU A 441 -38.79 -23.99 8.88
C GLU A 441 -37.28 -23.79 9.06
N ARG A 442 -36.55 -23.60 7.95
CA ARG A 442 -35.09 -23.42 7.98
C ARG A 442 -34.69 -22.16 8.72
N ILE A 443 -35.34 -21.03 8.45
CA ILE A 443 -35.01 -19.77 9.14
C ILE A 443 -35.31 -19.86 10.64
N ASN A 444 -36.41 -20.52 11.02
CA ASN A 444 -36.74 -20.74 12.43
C ASN A 444 -35.67 -21.55 13.15
N GLU A 445 -35.18 -22.64 12.54
CA GLU A 445 -34.08 -23.43 13.07
C GLU A 445 -32.82 -22.57 13.28
N ILE A 446 -32.47 -21.74 12.28
CA ILE A 446 -31.30 -20.86 12.36
C ILE A 446 -31.41 -19.86 13.49
N ILE A 447 -32.54 -19.13 13.59
CA ILE A 447 -32.77 -18.14 14.64
C ILE A 447 -32.70 -18.81 16.02
N TRP A 448 -33.33 -19.97 16.20
CA TRP A 448 -33.27 -20.69 17.49
C TRP A 448 -31.86 -21.15 17.85
N LYS A 449 -31.08 -21.62 16.88
CA LYS A 449 -29.69 -22.00 17.13
C LYS A 449 -28.85 -20.79 17.52
N PHE A 450 -29.02 -19.65 16.83
CA PHE A 450 -28.35 -18.38 17.18
C PHE A 450 -28.68 -17.97 18.63
N LEU A 451 -29.96 -17.97 19.01
CA LEU A 451 -30.40 -17.55 20.36
C LEU A 451 -29.97 -18.51 21.48
N LYS A 452 -29.85 -19.82 21.21
CA LYS A 452 -29.55 -20.84 22.23
C LYS A 452 -28.05 -21.15 22.36
N ASN A 453 -27.33 -21.20 21.25
CA ASN A 453 -25.97 -21.73 21.21
C ASN A 453 -24.89 -20.63 21.20
N TYR A 454 -25.22 -19.40 20.78
CA TYR A 454 -24.24 -18.32 20.62
C TYR A 454 -24.42 -17.28 21.74
N LYS A 455 -23.53 -17.31 22.74
CA LYS A 455 -23.66 -16.48 23.97
C LYS A 455 -23.33 -15.00 23.75
N HIS A 456 -22.64 -14.66 22.67
CA HIS A 456 -22.22 -13.30 22.41
C HIS A 456 -23.41 -12.41 21.99
N SER A 457 -23.53 -11.21 22.57
CA SER A 457 -24.68 -10.32 22.40
C SER A 457 -24.94 -9.89 20.95
N HIS A 458 -23.91 -9.97 20.11
CA HIS A 458 -24.00 -9.68 18.67
C HIS A 458 -25.02 -10.57 17.94
N PHE A 459 -25.13 -11.86 18.31
CA PHE A 459 -26.08 -12.77 17.66
C PHE A 459 -27.53 -12.42 17.99
N ILE A 460 -27.79 -11.84 19.17
CA ILE A 460 -29.13 -11.30 19.51
C ILE A 460 -29.50 -10.16 18.56
N LYS A 461 -28.55 -9.26 18.26
CA LYS A 461 -28.77 -8.16 17.31
C LYS A 461 -29.10 -8.68 15.91
N ILE A 462 -28.36 -9.68 15.43
CA ILE A 462 -28.62 -10.36 14.15
C ILE A 462 -30.03 -10.97 14.14
N CYS A 463 -30.43 -11.67 15.21
CA CYS A 463 -31.76 -12.24 15.33
C CYS A 463 -32.86 -11.17 15.33
N LEU A 464 -32.69 -10.06 16.06
CA LEU A 464 -33.65 -8.94 16.04
C LEU A 464 -33.84 -8.44 14.60
N PHE A 465 -32.73 -8.12 13.92
CA PHE A 465 -32.78 -7.69 12.52
C PHE A 465 -33.52 -8.69 11.61
N ILE A 466 -33.20 -9.99 11.69
CA ILE A 466 -33.85 -11.00 10.85
C ILE A 466 -35.34 -11.09 11.16
N ILE A 467 -35.72 -11.10 12.45
CA ILE A 467 -37.12 -11.23 12.87
C ILE A 467 -37.94 -10.02 12.42
N SER A 468 -37.44 -8.78 12.52
CA SER A 468 -38.22 -7.61 12.06
C SER A 468 -38.51 -7.67 10.57
N LYS A 469 -37.54 -8.11 9.77
CA LYS A 469 -37.68 -8.24 8.31
C LYS A 469 -38.51 -9.45 7.87
N THR A 470 -38.79 -10.38 8.78
CA THR A 470 -39.51 -11.64 8.51
C THR A 470 -40.63 -11.86 9.52
N TRP A 471 -41.26 -10.75 9.95
CA TRP A 471 -42.18 -10.71 11.09
C TRP A 471 -43.33 -11.71 10.96
N SER A 472 -44.01 -11.71 9.80
CA SER A 472 -45.12 -12.64 9.52
C SER A 472 -44.77 -14.13 9.70
N GLN A 473 -43.51 -14.52 9.49
CA GLN A 473 -43.05 -15.91 9.65
C GLN A 473 -42.47 -16.20 11.05
N THR A 474 -41.90 -15.21 11.72
CA THR A 474 -41.00 -15.41 12.87
C THR A 474 -41.47 -14.73 14.16
N LYS A 475 -42.58 -13.98 14.16
CA LYS A 475 -43.06 -13.23 15.33
C LYS A 475 -43.20 -14.03 16.62
N TYR A 476 -43.59 -15.31 16.53
CA TYR A 476 -43.72 -16.19 17.70
C TYR A 476 -42.40 -16.36 18.47
N ILE A 477 -41.24 -16.30 17.79
CA ILE A 477 -39.92 -16.42 18.42
C ILE A 477 -39.67 -15.22 19.32
N PHE A 478 -39.98 -14.01 18.85
CA PHE A 478 -39.86 -12.79 19.65
C PHE A 478 -40.74 -12.84 20.88
N PHE A 479 -42.01 -13.26 20.75
CA PHE A 479 -42.91 -13.39 21.91
C PHE A 479 -42.45 -14.44 22.93
N GLU A 480 -41.80 -15.52 22.48
CA GLU A 480 -41.15 -16.46 23.40
C GLU A 480 -39.94 -15.85 24.13
N LEU A 481 -39.18 -14.93 23.51
CA LEU A 481 -38.06 -14.23 24.17
C LEU A 481 -38.51 -13.29 25.28
N ILE A 482 -39.66 -12.64 25.11
CA ILE A 482 -40.20 -11.65 26.06
C ILE A 482 -41.25 -12.22 27.02
N LYS A 483 -41.48 -13.54 26.98
CA LYS A 483 -42.41 -14.24 27.86
C LYS A 483 -42.09 -13.99 29.34
N GLU A 484 -43.10 -14.15 30.19
CA GLU A 484 -42.98 -13.93 31.65
C GLU A 484 -42.47 -12.51 31.98
N LYS A 485 -43.05 -11.49 31.32
CA LYS A 485 -42.75 -10.06 31.51
C LYS A 485 -41.31 -9.66 31.18
N ASP A 486 -40.78 -10.09 30.03
CA ASP A 486 -39.39 -9.86 29.58
C ASP A 486 -38.33 -10.62 30.38
N ARG A 487 -38.54 -11.92 30.68
CA ARG A 487 -37.59 -12.73 31.47
C ARG A 487 -36.16 -12.71 30.94
N LYS A 488 -35.96 -12.54 29.63
CA LYS A 488 -34.64 -12.44 28.99
C LYS A 488 -34.02 -11.04 29.04
N LYS A 489 -34.69 -10.07 29.67
CA LYS A 489 -34.22 -8.68 29.86
C LYS A 489 -33.92 -7.98 28.54
N LEU A 490 -34.70 -8.25 27.49
CA LEU A 490 -34.50 -7.70 26.16
C LEU A 490 -34.64 -6.17 26.19
N PHE A 491 -35.66 -5.64 26.87
CA PHE A 491 -35.91 -4.19 27.01
C PHE A 491 -35.01 -3.51 28.04
N SER A 492 -34.32 -4.30 28.87
CA SER A 492 -33.54 -3.81 30.02
C SER A 492 -32.02 -3.83 29.79
N ASN A 493 -31.57 -4.25 28.61
CA ASN A 493 -30.15 -4.41 28.30
C ASN A 493 -29.70 -3.39 27.25
N SER A 494 -28.68 -2.59 27.59
CA SER A 494 -28.17 -1.53 26.73
C SER A 494 -27.38 -2.02 25.50
N PHE A 495 -26.90 -3.27 25.48
CA PHE A 495 -26.03 -3.76 24.41
C PHE A 495 -26.72 -3.87 23.04
N TRP A 496 -27.99 -4.26 23.03
CA TRP A 496 -28.83 -4.37 21.83
C TRP A 496 -30.02 -3.42 21.90
N GLY A 497 -30.01 -2.45 22.82
CA GLY A 497 -31.13 -1.53 23.01
C GLY A 497 -31.40 -0.64 21.78
N ASP A 498 -30.38 -0.36 20.99
CA ASP A 498 -30.53 0.42 19.75
C ASP A 498 -31.10 -0.47 18.62
N ASP A 499 -30.57 -1.69 18.44
CA ASP A 499 -31.13 -2.70 17.53
C ASP A 499 -32.58 -3.06 17.89
N LEU A 500 -32.92 -3.15 19.18
CA LEU A 500 -34.29 -3.37 19.65
C LEU A 500 -35.19 -2.17 19.36
N TYR A 501 -34.68 -0.93 19.43
CA TYR A 501 -35.45 0.24 19.06
C TYR A 501 -35.82 0.19 17.57
N PHE A 502 -34.85 -0.05 16.69
CA PHE A 502 -35.10 -0.16 15.24
C PHE A 502 -36.00 -1.35 14.91
N PHE A 503 -35.83 -2.47 15.62
CA PHE A 503 -36.74 -3.61 15.55
C PHE A 503 -38.19 -3.22 15.84
N LEU A 504 -38.45 -2.57 16.98
CA LEU A 504 -39.79 -2.14 17.39
C LEU A 504 -40.38 -1.12 16.42
N GLU A 505 -39.55 -0.20 15.93
CA GLU A 505 -39.91 0.76 14.88
C GLU A 505 -40.42 0.06 13.63
N GLU A 506 -39.71 -0.96 13.13
CA GLU A 506 -40.12 -1.72 11.95
C GLU A 506 -41.41 -2.51 12.17
N ILE A 507 -41.53 -3.26 13.27
CA ILE A 507 -42.69 -4.14 13.47
C ILE A 507 -43.97 -3.40 13.88
N SER A 508 -43.86 -2.16 14.35
CA SER A 508 -44.98 -1.42 14.95
C SER A 508 -46.24 -1.37 14.08
N VAL A 509 -46.06 -1.25 12.76
CA VAL A 509 -47.17 -1.14 11.79
C VAL A 509 -47.88 -2.47 11.52
N GLU A 510 -47.31 -3.60 11.95
CA GLU A 510 -47.83 -4.96 11.73
C GLU A 510 -48.39 -5.61 13.01
N LEU A 511 -48.41 -4.89 14.14
CA LEU A 511 -48.86 -5.43 15.42
C LEU A 511 -50.38 -5.63 15.47
N GLU A 512 -50.80 -6.76 16.04
CA GLU A 512 -52.19 -7.02 16.39
C GLU A 512 -52.52 -6.51 17.80
N HIS A 513 -53.79 -6.19 18.08
CA HIS A 513 -54.17 -5.59 19.38
C HIS A 513 -53.77 -6.43 20.60
N HIS A 514 -53.80 -7.76 20.48
CA HIS A 514 -53.38 -8.62 21.58
C HIS A 514 -51.85 -8.57 21.83
N GLU A 515 -51.06 -8.33 20.78
CA GLU A 515 -49.61 -8.16 20.83
C GLU A 515 -49.23 -6.81 21.45
N GLU A 516 -50.00 -5.77 21.12
CA GLU A 516 -49.88 -4.43 21.71
C GLU A 516 -50.01 -4.48 23.24
N LEU A 517 -51.00 -5.22 23.75
CA LEU A 517 -51.21 -5.37 25.20
C LEU A 517 -50.04 -6.08 25.91
N ILE A 518 -49.39 -7.04 25.25
CA ILE A 518 -48.20 -7.73 25.81
C ILE A 518 -47.02 -6.76 25.93
N LEU A 519 -46.77 -5.99 24.86
CA LEU A 519 -45.69 -5.01 24.83
C LEU A 519 -45.93 -3.85 25.81
N GLU A 520 -47.16 -3.34 25.89
CA GLU A 520 -47.55 -2.35 26.90
C GLU A 520 -47.24 -2.86 28.29
N GLN A 521 -47.65 -4.09 28.63
CA GLN A 521 -47.41 -4.65 29.95
C GLN A 521 -45.92 -4.67 30.31
N ILE A 522 -45.03 -4.99 29.35
CA ILE A 522 -43.58 -4.98 29.56
C ILE A 522 -43.07 -3.56 29.78
N ILE A 523 -43.48 -2.61 28.95
CA ILE A 523 -43.06 -1.21 29.02
C ILE A 523 -43.51 -0.57 30.34
N GLU A 524 -44.74 -0.86 30.77
CA GLU A 524 -45.31 -0.36 32.02
C GLU A 524 -44.62 -0.91 33.27
N ASN A 525 -44.12 -2.15 33.22
CA ASN A 525 -43.34 -2.76 34.31
C ASN A 525 -41.95 -2.14 34.51
N GLY A 526 -41.45 -1.35 33.56
CA GLY A 526 -40.14 -0.70 33.63
C GLY A 526 -38.94 -1.62 33.43
N SER A 527 -37.73 -1.08 33.57
CA SER A 527 -36.49 -1.86 33.43
C SER A 527 -36.32 -2.87 34.57
N GLN A 528 -35.91 -4.08 34.24
CA GLN A 528 -35.54 -5.13 35.19
C GLN A 528 -34.13 -4.96 35.78
N ASN A 529 -33.37 -3.94 35.38
CA ASN A 529 -32.05 -3.64 35.93
C ASN A 529 -32.15 -2.64 37.10
N LYS A 530 -32.02 -3.13 38.33
CA LYS A 530 -32.25 -2.35 39.56
C LYS A 530 -31.18 -1.29 39.86
N ASP A 531 -29.97 -1.43 39.30
CA ASP A 531 -28.85 -0.53 39.59
C ASP A 531 -28.88 0.77 38.76
N TYR A 532 -29.71 0.84 37.71
CA TYR A 532 -29.63 1.91 36.70
C TYR A 532 -30.85 2.85 36.64
N TYR A 533 -32.03 2.44 37.12
CA TYR A 533 -33.31 3.19 36.93
C TYR A 533 -34.10 3.44 38.23
N ASN A 534 -33.45 3.60 39.39
CA ASN A 534 -34.11 3.63 40.71
C ASN A 534 -34.84 4.96 41.10
N LYS A 535 -35.22 5.82 40.13
CA LYS A 535 -35.96 7.08 40.37
C LYS A 535 -37.14 7.21 39.39
N GLU A 536 -38.24 7.84 39.79
CA GLU A 536 -39.46 7.98 38.96
C GLU A 536 -39.19 8.57 37.56
N VAL A 537 -38.29 9.55 37.46
CA VAL A 537 -37.88 10.17 36.19
C VAL A 537 -37.29 9.15 35.20
N TYR A 538 -36.56 8.15 35.71
CA TYR A 538 -35.93 7.11 34.91
C TYR A 538 -36.95 6.10 34.35
N LEU A 539 -38.04 5.85 35.06
CA LEU A 539 -39.15 5.03 34.56
C LEU A 539 -39.90 5.73 33.44
N LEU A 540 -40.08 7.05 33.53
CA LEU A 540 -40.77 7.84 32.50
C LEU A 540 -39.98 7.90 31.19
N ASP A 541 -38.66 8.16 31.24
CA ASP A 541 -37.81 8.14 30.05
C ASP A 541 -37.73 6.75 29.41
N TYR A 542 -37.74 5.68 30.23
CA TYR A 542 -37.81 4.31 29.74
C TYR A 542 -39.11 4.06 28.95
N LYS A 543 -40.27 4.48 29.48
CA LYS A 543 -41.56 4.34 28.81
C LYS A 543 -41.61 5.14 27.51
N LEU A 544 -41.20 6.40 27.54
CA LEU A 544 -41.16 7.27 26.36
C LEU A 544 -40.25 6.74 25.26
N ARG A 545 -39.09 6.16 25.59
CA ARG A 545 -38.19 5.54 24.60
C ARG A 545 -38.87 4.40 23.84
N TRP A 546 -39.56 3.51 24.55
CA TRP A 546 -40.15 2.34 23.88
C TRP A 546 -41.47 2.66 23.19
N TYR A 547 -42.29 3.56 23.74
CA TYR A 547 -43.47 4.05 23.04
C TYR A 547 -43.14 4.89 21.80
N SER A 548 -42.04 5.67 21.81
CA SER A 548 -41.57 6.38 20.61
C SER A 548 -41.08 5.44 19.50
N ALA A 549 -40.46 4.31 19.86
CA ALA A 549 -40.13 3.27 18.87
C ALA A 549 -41.40 2.75 18.20
N LEU A 550 -42.47 2.51 18.97
CA LEU A 550 -43.74 1.93 18.52
C LEU A 550 -44.75 2.95 17.96
N SER A 551 -44.43 4.25 17.93
CA SER A 551 -45.41 5.32 17.68
C SER A 551 -45.97 5.39 16.25
N SER A 552 -45.51 4.54 15.33
CA SER A 552 -46.15 4.40 14.01
C SER A 552 -47.48 3.63 14.11
N ASN A 553 -47.68 2.89 15.21
CA ASN A 553 -48.95 2.28 15.58
C ASN A 553 -49.82 3.27 16.35
N PHE A 554 -51.10 3.39 15.98
CA PHE A 554 -52.04 4.35 16.59
C PHE A 554 -52.18 4.15 18.11
N TYR A 555 -52.26 2.90 18.58
CA TYR A 555 -52.41 2.57 20.00
C TYR A 555 -51.24 3.07 20.86
N PHE A 556 -50.01 2.85 20.39
CA PHE A 556 -48.81 3.33 21.10
C PHE A 556 -48.55 4.82 20.90
N LYS A 557 -48.98 5.38 19.77
CA LYS A 557 -48.92 6.83 19.53
C LYS A 557 -49.74 7.58 20.56
N GLU A 558 -50.97 7.15 20.84
CA GLU A 558 -51.81 7.78 21.88
C GLU A 558 -51.14 7.74 23.25
N LYS A 559 -50.47 6.63 23.60
CA LYS A 559 -49.72 6.50 24.87
C LYS A 559 -48.49 7.39 24.91
N PHE A 560 -47.73 7.44 23.82
CA PHE A 560 -46.57 8.33 23.71
C PHE A 560 -47.02 9.78 23.86
N ASP A 561 -48.04 10.20 23.09
CA ASP A 561 -48.58 11.55 23.11
C ASP A 561 -49.10 11.90 24.52
N PHE A 562 -49.88 11.02 25.15
CA PHE A 562 -50.38 11.19 26.51
C PHE A 562 -49.26 11.37 27.55
N LEU A 563 -48.26 10.49 27.55
CA LEU A 563 -47.12 10.60 28.46
C LEU A 563 -46.24 11.83 28.19
N ASN A 564 -46.24 12.32 26.95
CA ASN A 564 -45.42 13.44 26.51
C ASN A 564 -46.12 14.81 26.60
N GLN A 565 -47.42 14.87 26.93
CA GLN A 565 -48.23 16.10 27.03
C GLN A 565 -47.58 17.22 27.86
N ASN A 566 -46.80 16.86 28.89
CA ASN A 566 -46.14 17.80 29.80
C ASN A 566 -44.62 17.91 29.62
N LEU A 567 -44.03 17.18 28.67
CA LEU A 567 -42.57 17.07 28.51
C LEU A 567 -42.05 17.63 27.19
N LEU A 568 -42.92 17.79 26.18
CA LEU A 568 -42.60 18.38 24.87
C LEU A 568 -41.41 17.70 24.14
N LYS A 569 -41.09 16.43 24.42
CA LYS A 569 -39.97 15.71 23.79
C LYS A 569 -40.38 15.16 22.42
N SER A 570 -39.52 15.26 21.41
CA SER A 570 -39.79 14.67 20.09
C SER A 570 -39.40 13.19 20.02
N ARG A 571 -39.98 12.45 19.05
CA ARG A 571 -39.57 11.08 18.73
C ARG A 571 -38.08 10.98 18.38
N GLU A 572 -37.55 11.98 17.69
CA GLU A 572 -36.14 12.04 17.26
C GLU A 572 -35.16 12.11 18.46
N GLU A 573 -35.58 12.64 19.62
CA GLU A 573 -34.73 12.65 20.82
C GLU A 573 -34.49 11.25 21.41
N PHE A 574 -35.38 10.30 21.12
CA PHE A 574 -35.28 8.93 21.63
C PHE A 574 -34.70 7.97 20.61
N ARG A 575 -34.95 8.22 19.31
CA ARG A 575 -34.46 7.44 18.18
C ARG A 575 -32.93 7.39 18.17
N PRO A 576 -32.30 6.20 18.14
CA PRO A 576 -30.84 6.09 18.06
C PRO A 576 -30.29 6.66 16.74
N GLU A 577 -29.07 7.22 16.77
CA GLU A 577 -28.41 7.75 15.57
C GLU A 577 -27.77 6.63 14.73
N PRO A 578 -27.96 6.62 13.39
CA PRO A 578 -27.45 5.57 12.48
C PRO A 578 -25.93 5.29 12.51
N ASN A 579 -25.11 6.32 12.80
CA ASN A 579 -23.67 6.34 12.50
C ASN A 579 -22.77 6.52 13.71
N VAL A 580 -23.34 6.50 14.90
CA VAL A 580 -22.56 6.59 16.13
C VAL A 580 -22.47 5.18 16.70
N SER A 581 -21.25 4.62 16.72
CA SER A 581 -20.94 3.48 17.57
C SER A 581 -21.21 3.92 19.00
N ILE A 582 -22.38 3.52 19.50
CA ILE A 582 -23.00 3.87 20.78
C ILE A 582 -23.70 5.23 20.78
N THR A 583 -25.01 5.22 21.05
CA THR A 583 -25.81 6.37 21.47
C THR A 583 -25.42 6.86 22.88
N ILE A 584 -24.14 7.17 23.12
CA ILE A 584 -23.66 7.91 24.30
C ILE A 584 -23.18 9.27 23.79
N GLY A 585 -24.12 10.21 23.76
CA GLY A 585 -23.84 11.64 23.69
C GLY A 585 -23.99 12.26 25.08
N SER A 586 -23.20 13.27 25.37
CA SER A 586 -23.39 14.10 26.57
C SER A 586 -24.58 15.03 26.32
N ARG A 587 -25.71 14.81 27.02
CA ARG A 587 -26.91 15.64 26.85
C ARG A 587 -26.77 16.93 27.66
N SER A 588 -27.24 18.06 27.12
CA SER A 588 -27.34 19.32 27.86
C SER A 588 -28.63 19.37 28.69
N PRO A 589 -28.68 20.04 29.86
CA PRO A 589 -29.92 20.28 30.59
C PRO A 589 -30.87 21.25 29.89
N ILE A 590 -30.33 22.09 29.00
CA ILE A 590 -31.06 23.10 28.24
C ILE A 590 -30.53 23.19 26.80
N SER A 591 -31.42 23.42 25.84
CA SER A 591 -31.11 23.60 24.42
C SER A 591 -30.43 24.94 24.13
N VAL A 592 -29.89 25.11 22.93
CA VAL A 592 -29.28 26.38 22.46
C VAL A 592 -30.34 27.51 22.45
N ASP A 593 -31.55 27.22 21.97
CA ASP A 593 -32.66 28.20 21.91
C ASP A 593 -33.14 28.62 23.31
N GLU A 594 -33.20 27.68 24.26
CA GLU A 594 -33.52 27.97 25.66
C GLU A 594 -32.45 28.85 26.30
N ILE A 595 -31.16 28.58 26.07
CA ILE A 595 -30.07 29.45 26.56
C ILE A 595 -30.22 30.86 25.98
N ASN A 596 -30.49 30.97 24.67
CA ASN A 596 -30.65 32.26 23.99
C ASN A 596 -31.86 33.07 24.48
N SER A 597 -32.88 32.39 25.04
CA SER A 597 -34.11 33.02 25.54
C SER A 597 -34.08 33.28 27.06
N MET A 598 -33.08 32.76 27.77
CA MET A 598 -32.96 32.85 29.22
C MET A 598 -32.34 34.18 29.66
N GLU A 599 -32.83 34.76 30.75
CA GLU A 599 -32.20 35.92 31.38
C GLU A 599 -30.78 35.56 31.83
N ILE A 600 -29.82 36.46 31.60
CA ILE A 600 -28.39 36.20 31.82
C ILE A 600 -28.08 35.78 33.27
N VAL A 601 -28.85 36.30 34.22
CA VAL A 601 -28.73 35.98 35.66
C VAL A 601 -29.08 34.53 35.93
N ASP A 602 -30.22 34.06 35.41
CA ASP A 602 -30.71 32.69 35.61
C ASP A 602 -29.79 31.67 34.93
N PHE A 603 -29.33 31.99 33.71
CA PHE A 603 -28.38 31.15 33.01
C PHE A 603 -27.07 31.01 33.76
N THR A 604 -26.58 32.11 34.34
CA THR A 604 -25.33 32.07 35.10
C THR A 604 -25.46 31.28 36.39
N GLU A 605 -26.62 31.34 37.05
CA GLU A 605 -26.90 30.53 38.25
C GLU A 605 -26.96 29.02 37.92
N LEU A 606 -27.49 28.66 36.75
CA LEU A 606 -27.42 27.30 36.24
C LEU A 606 -25.95 26.85 36.06
N LEU A 607 -25.11 27.67 35.41
CA LEU A 607 -23.68 27.33 35.22
C LEU A 607 -22.93 27.16 36.55
N LYS A 608 -23.33 27.88 37.61
CA LYS A 608 -22.73 27.77 38.95
C LYS A 608 -23.14 26.49 39.68
N SER A 609 -24.41 26.10 39.56
CA SER A 609 -25.02 25.02 40.35
C SER A 609 -25.05 23.66 39.65
N PHE A 610 -24.90 23.61 38.32
CA PHE A 610 -25.04 22.39 37.53
C PHE A 610 -23.81 21.48 37.57
N ASP A 611 -23.77 20.59 38.57
CA ASP A 611 -22.74 19.55 38.74
C ASP A 611 -23.37 18.17 38.97
N PRO A 612 -24.17 17.63 38.03
CA PRO A 612 -24.86 16.35 38.24
C PRO A 612 -23.88 15.17 38.24
N VAL A 613 -24.20 14.14 39.01
CA VAL A 613 -23.54 12.82 38.88
C VAL A 613 -23.89 12.24 37.51
N ARG A 614 -22.87 11.83 36.75
CA ARG A 614 -23.03 11.36 35.36
C ARG A 614 -23.96 10.13 35.30
N SER A 615 -25.03 10.21 34.49
CA SER A 615 -25.97 9.12 34.20
C SER A 615 -26.30 9.00 32.70
N PHE A 616 -26.87 7.87 32.29
CA PHE A 616 -27.14 7.57 30.87
C PHE A 616 -28.18 8.49 30.24
N LYS A 617 -27.81 9.15 29.13
CA LYS A 617 -28.63 10.13 28.38
C LYS A 617 -29.19 11.29 29.24
N SER A 618 -28.77 11.43 30.48
CA SER A 618 -29.16 12.57 31.32
C SER A 618 -28.29 13.78 31.02
N PRO A 619 -28.81 14.98 31.30
CA PRO A 619 -28.00 16.19 31.33
C PRO A 619 -26.70 16.01 32.12
N CYS A 620 -25.58 16.39 31.52
CA CYS A 620 -24.26 16.36 32.17
C CYS A 620 -23.44 17.59 31.79
N VAL A 621 -22.36 17.82 32.55
CA VAL A 621 -21.50 19.00 32.40
C VAL A 621 -20.99 19.11 30.97
N GLU A 622 -20.55 18.02 30.35
CA GLU A 622 -20.02 18.00 28.98
C GLU A 622 -21.09 18.38 27.94
N GLY A 623 -22.34 17.96 28.16
CA GLY A 623 -23.44 18.29 27.26
C GLY A 623 -23.84 19.76 27.38
N LEU A 624 -23.93 20.29 28.60
CA LEU A 624 -24.13 21.73 28.83
C LEU A 624 -23.02 22.56 28.18
N THR A 625 -21.77 22.08 28.32
CA THR A 625 -20.59 22.74 27.77
C THR A 625 -20.65 22.79 26.23
N GLY A 626 -21.08 21.71 25.57
CA GLY A 626 -21.24 21.69 24.11
C GLY A 626 -22.26 22.71 23.60
N ASN A 627 -23.43 22.79 24.25
CA ASN A 627 -24.44 23.79 23.90
C ASN A 627 -23.96 25.22 24.21
N LEU A 628 -23.29 25.42 25.34
CA LEU A 628 -22.69 26.70 25.71
C LEU A 628 -21.67 27.18 24.66
N GLU A 629 -20.80 26.31 24.15
CA GLU A 629 -19.84 26.67 23.10
C GLU A 629 -20.53 27.14 21.82
N THR A 630 -21.64 26.50 21.43
CA THR A 630 -22.44 26.90 20.27
C THR A 630 -23.05 28.29 20.47
N VAL A 631 -23.71 28.52 21.59
CA VAL A 631 -24.33 29.82 21.93
C VAL A 631 -23.29 30.94 21.95
N VAL A 632 -22.13 30.70 22.56
CA VAL A 632 -21.05 31.68 22.60
C VAL A 632 -20.52 31.97 21.20
N ARG A 633 -20.50 30.97 20.31
CA ARG A 633 -20.04 31.17 18.93
C ARG A 633 -20.99 32.06 18.14
N GLU A 634 -22.29 31.91 18.37
CA GLU A 634 -23.38 32.67 17.74
C GLU A 634 -23.49 34.10 18.28
N ASN A 635 -23.35 34.29 19.59
CA ASN A 635 -23.48 35.59 20.24
C ASN A 635 -22.39 35.84 21.32
N PRO A 636 -21.12 36.02 20.92
CA PRO A 636 -20.02 36.17 21.88
C PRO A 636 -20.11 37.44 22.71
N ASN A 637 -20.73 38.50 22.17
CA ASN A 637 -20.84 39.80 22.84
C ASN A 637 -21.78 39.75 24.04
N LEU A 638 -22.80 38.88 24.04
CA LEU A 638 -23.63 38.63 25.22
C LEU A 638 -22.77 38.27 26.43
N PHE A 639 -21.76 37.40 26.24
CA PHE A 639 -20.86 36.95 27.30
C PHE A 639 -19.81 38.01 27.65
N CYS A 640 -19.24 38.66 26.64
CA CYS A 640 -18.24 39.70 26.86
C CYS A 640 -18.86 40.90 27.59
N ASP A 641 -19.98 41.43 27.13
CA ASP A 641 -20.60 42.65 27.67
C ASP A 641 -21.20 42.44 29.07
N ASN A 642 -21.58 41.21 29.40
CA ASN A 642 -22.16 40.82 30.70
C ASN A 642 -21.19 40.03 31.60
N TYR A 643 -19.88 40.16 31.38
CA TYR A 643 -18.86 39.35 32.05
C TYR A 643 -18.96 39.29 33.59
N LYS A 644 -19.48 40.35 34.22
CA LYS A 644 -19.61 40.44 35.69
C LYS A 644 -20.51 39.36 36.28
N TYR A 645 -21.53 38.91 35.55
CA TYR A 645 -22.41 37.85 36.03
C TYR A 645 -21.67 36.50 36.13
N PHE A 646 -20.72 36.27 35.22
CA PHE A 646 -19.94 35.04 35.12
C PHE A 646 -18.81 34.92 36.14
N LEU A 647 -18.61 35.92 37.01
CA LEU A 647 -17.76 35.76 38.18
C LEU A 647 -18.35 34.67 39.10
N GLY A 648 -17.48 33.82 39.64
CA GLY A 648 -17.87 32.63 40.41
C GLY A 648 -18.33 31.42 39.58
N VAL A 649 -18.39 31.51 38.25
CA VAL A 649 -18.72 30.35 37.39
C VAL A 649 -17.54 29.36 37.35
N PRO A 650 -17.78 28.03 37.41
CA PRO A 650 -16.72 27.03 37.38
C PRO A 650 -15.80 27.06 36.14
N TYR A 651 -14.55 26.64 36.35
CA TYR A 651 -13.45 26.67 35.37
C TYR A 651 -13.78 25.99 34.04
N ARG A 652 -14.48 24.85 34.07
CA ARG A 652 -14.87 24.11 32.86
C ARG A 652 -15.71 24.97 31.92
N HIS A 653 -16.71 25.67 32.45
CA HIS A 653 -17.63 26.48 31.65
C HIS A 653 -16.93 27.73 31.10
N ILE A 654 -16.11 28.41 31.92
CA ILE A 654 -15.32 29.56 31.46
C ILE A 654 -14.32 29.19 30.36
N SER A 655 -13.68 28.02 30.48
CA SER A 655 -12.77 27.52 29.44
C SER A 655 -13.48 27.37 28.10
N SER A 656 -14.73 26.92 28.11
CA SER A 656 -15.56 26.72 26.93
C SER A 656 -16.16 28.01 26.38
N ILE A 657 -16.49 28.97 27.24
CA ILE A 657 -16.82 30.33 26.80
C ILE A 657 -15.62 30.91 26.03
N PHE A 658 -14.41 30.85 26.58
CA PHE A 658 -13.25 31.39 25.87
C PHE A 658 -12.82 30.59 24.65
N TYR A 659 -13.11 29.28 24.62
CA TYR A 659 -12.99 28.50 23.39
C TYR A 659 -13.93 29.03 22.29
N GLY A 660 -15.22 29.19 22.60
CA GLY A 660 -16.22 29.75 21.68
C GLY A 660 -15.84 31.15 21.20
N ILE A 661 -15.46 32.06 22.13
CA ILE A 661 -14.99 33.41 21.80
C ILE A 661 -13.78 33.38 20.86
N THR A 662 -12.82 32.47 21.11
CA THR A 662 -11.63 32.32 20.27
C THR A 662 -11.98 31.87 18.85
N GLU A 663 -12.89 30.90 18.70
CA GLU A 663 -13.34 30.43 17.39
C GLU A 663 -14.09 31.54 16.63
N THR A 664 -14.93 32.32 17.31
CA THR A 664 -15.61 33.47 16.70
C THR A 664 -14.63 34.54 16.25
N PHE A 665 -13.58 34.78 17.05
CA PHE A 665 -12.51 35.71 16.69
C PHE A 665 -11.76 35.23 15.43
N LYS A 666 -11.44 33.92 15.35
CA LYS A 666 -10.79 33.31 14.16
C LYS A 666 -11.58 33.49 12.88
N ASN A 667 -12.91 33.39 12.97
CA ASN A 667 -13.80 33.49 11.81
C ASN A 667 -14.06 34.94 11.34
N GLY A 668 -13.49 35.95 12.02
CA GLY A 668 -13.57 37.35 11.60
C GLY A 668 -14.89 38.06 11.96
N ASN A 669 -15.67 37.49 12.88
CA ASN A 669 -16.94 38.07 13.33
C ASN A 669 -16.74 39.24 14.31
N ASN A 670 -17.78 40.06 14.48
CA ASN A 670 -17.77 41.20 15.41
C ASN A 670 -17.67 40.73 16.88
N LEU A 671 -16.65 41.20 17.60
CA LEU A 671 -16.35 40.80 18.99
C LEU A 671 -15.94 42.03 19.80
N ASN A 672 -16.55 42.22 20.97
CA ASN A 672 -16.13 43.24 21.93
C ASN A 672 -14.87 42.80 22.68
N LYS A 673 -13.72 43.04 22.03
CA LYS A 673 -12.39 42.65 22.52
C LYS A 673 -12.04 43.29 23.86
N GLU A 674 -12.44 44.55 24.08
CA GLU A 674 -12.17 45.27 25.33
C GLU A 674 -12.85 44.58 26.51
N ASN A 675 -14.14 44.29 26.38
CA ASN A 675 -14.90 43.58 27.41
C ASN A 675 -14.43 42.13 27.61
N ALA A 676 -13.97 41.45 26.56
CA ALA A 676 -13.36 40.12 26.70
C ALA A 676 -12.05 40.17 27.54
N ILE A 677 -11.21 41.19 27.36
CA ILE A 677 -10.00 41.40 28.17
C ILE A 677 -10.35 41.77 29.61
N LEU A 678 -11.36 42.64 29.82
CA LEU A 678 -11.87 42.95 31.15
C LEU A 678 -12.42 41.70 31.86
N PHE A 679 -13.13 40.84 31.13
CA PHE A 679 -13.63 39.57 31.66
C PHE A 679 -12.49 38.71 32.21
N ILE A 680 -11.43 38.49 31.42
CA ILE A 680 -10.26 37.74 31.88
C ILE A 680 -9.69 38.39 33.14
N ARG A 681 -9.47 39.70 33.14
CA ARG A 681 -8.85 40.44 34.25
C ARG A 681 -9.65 40.31 35.54
N GLU A 682 -10.96 40.51 35.49
CA GLU A 682 -11.80 40.45 36.69
C GLU A 682 -11.96 39.00 37.18
N TYR A 683 -12.05 38.03 36.26
CA TYR A 683 -12.18 36.62 36.63
C TYR A 683 -10.92 36.05 37.29
N ILE A 684 -9.71 36.47 36.90
CA ILE A 684 -8.48 36.00 37.57
C ILE A 684 -8.23 36.69 38.92
N ASN A 685 -8.85 37.84 39.18
CA ASN A 685 -8.67 38.63 40.41
C ASN A 685 -9.72 38.36 41.49
N GLN A 686 -10.71 37.50 41.23
CA GLN A 686 -11.70 37.10 42.24
C GLN A 686 -11.06 36.21 43.33
N GLU A 687 -11.64 36.23 44.54
CA GLU A 687 -11.09 35.52 45.72
C GLU A 687 -11.02 33.99 45.51
N GLU A 688 -11.96 33.44 44.74
CA GLU A 688 -12.08 32.00 44.52
C GLU A 688 -11.09 31.46 43.48
N PHE A 689 -10.49 32.33 42.64
CA PHE A 689 -9.58 31.91 41.59
C PHE A 689 -8.30 31.31 42.17
N GLY A 690 -7.79 30.24 41.56
CA GLY A 690 -6.66 29.46 42.09
C GLY A 690 -7.04 28.47 43.20
N THR A 691 -8.27 28.54 43.75
CA THR A 691 -8.76 27.57 44.74
C THR A 691 -9.51 26.40 44.08
N ASN A 692 -9.87 25.40 44.89
CA ASN A 692 -10.75 24.29 44.45
C ASN A 692 -12.24 24.67 44.44
N ARG A 693 -12.64 25.90 44.81
CA ARG A 693 -14.06 26.31 44.89
C ARG A 693 -14.75 26.39 43.53
N LEU A 694 -14.00 26.67 42.47
CA LEU A 694 -14.51 26.77 41.09
C LEU A 694 -14.32 25.47 40.28
N LYS A 695 -14.02 24.35 40.94
CA LYS A 695 -13.93 23.03 40.31
C LYS A 695 -15.25 22.27 40.44
N LEU A 696 -15.70 21.69 39.34
CA LEU A 696 -16.83 20.75 39.34
C LEU A 696 -16.39 19.39 39.87
N LYS A 697 -17.15 18.80 40.79
CA LYS A 697 -16.80 17.54 41.46
C LYS A 697 -17.14 16.33 40.59
N ASN A 698 -18.23 16.40 39.84
CA ASN A 698 -18.80 15.27 39.10
C ASN A 698 -18.49 15.29 37.59
N ALA A 699 -17.78 16.31 37.09
CA ALA A 699 -17.32 16.38 35.71
C ALA A 699 -16.35 15.22 35.38
N SER A 700 -16.45 14.66 34.16
CA SER A 700 -15.61 13.53 33.75
C SER A 700 -14.13 13.91 33.60
N PHE A 701 -13.87 15.17 33.28
CA PHE A 701 -12.54 15.76 33.26
C PHE A 701 -12.50 16.99 34.18
N LYS A 702 -11.64 16.94 35.21
CA LYS A 702 -11.58 17.97 36.25
C LYS A 702 -10.75 19.16 35.77
N TYR A 703 -11.42 20.23 35.35
CA TYR A 703 -10.76 21.50 35.01
C TYR A 703 -10.25 22.20 36.27
N ASP A 704 -9.05 22.75 36.19
CA ASP A 704 -8.48 23.65 37.19
C ASP A 704 -8.20 25.03 36.61
N HIS A 705 -7.59 25.90 37.43
CA HIS A 705 -7.28 27.27 37.04
C HIS A 705 -6.23 27.36 35.92
N LEU A 706 -5.30 26.40 35.82
CA LEU A 706 -4.25 26.36 34.80
C LEU A 706 -4.82 26.07 33.41
N LEU A 707 -5.80 25.16 33.33
CA LEU A 707 -6.49 24.86 32.08
C LEU A 707 -7.30 26.06 31.56
N VAL A 708 -7.92 26.83 32.47
CA VAL A 708 -8.62 28.08 32.10
C VAL A 708 -7.64 29.13 31.59
N ILE A 709 -6.50 29.30 32.27
CA ILE A 709 -5.42 30.19 31.81
C ILE A 709 -4.96 29.81 30.41
N SER A 710 -4.91 28.52 30.08
CA SER A 710 -4.57 28.04 28.74
C SER A 710 -5.59 28.51 27.69
N SER A 711 -6.89 28.45 28.00
CA SER A 711 -7.95 29.00 27.14
C SER A 711 -7.83 30.52 26.96
N PHE A 712 -7.58 31.27 28.03
CA PHE A 712 -7.35 32.72 27.97
C PHE A 712 -6.12 33.06 27.11
N CYS A 713 -5.02 32.34 27.29
CA CYS A 713 -3.80 32.55 26.52
C CYS A 713 -4.00 32.24 25.03
N ARG A 714 -4.82 31.25 24.67
CA ARG A 714 -5.15 30.95 23.26
C ARG A 714 -5.95 32.08 22.62
N PHE A 715 -6.94 32.62 23.33
CA PHE A 715 -7.70 33.80 22.90
C PHE A 715 -6.76 35.00 22.68
N ILE A 716 -5.95 35.32 23.70
CA ILE A 716 -5.04 36.45 23.66
C ILE A 716 -4.01 36.29 22.53
N SER A 717 -3.39 35.11 22.40
CA SER A 717 -2.41 34.82 21.34
C SER A 717 -3.00 35.04 19.95
N PHE A 718 -4.26 34.63 19.73
CA PHE A 718 -4.92 34.87 18.45
C PHE A 718 -5.06 36.38 18.16
N GLY A 719 -5.48 37.16 19.17
CA GLY A 719 -5.58 38.62 19.06
C GLY A 719 -4.25 39.36 18.88
N LEU A 720 -3.10 38.70 19.05
CA LEU A 720 -1.77 39.31 18.93
C LEU A 720 -1.05 38.98 17.60
N ARG A 721 -1.54 37.98 16.85
CA ARG A 721 -0.87 37.49 15.63
C ARG A 721 -1.14 38.32 14.38
N GLU A 722 -2.40 38.68 14.12
CA GLU A 722 -2.79 39.36 12.89
C GLU A 722 -2.88 40.88 13.09
N ASP A 723 -2.02 41.64 12.41
CA ASP A 723 -1.92 43.07 12.68
C ASP A 723 -3.18 43.87 12.28
N ASN A 724 -3.92 43.41 11.27
CA ASN A 724 -5.11 44.07 10.74
C ASN A 724 -6.41 43.70 11.48
N LYS A 725 -6.41 42.58 12.22
CA LYS A 725 -7.61 42.03 12.89
C LYS A 725 -7.44 41.88 14.40
N GLY A 726 -6.23 42.04 14.92
CA GLY A 726 -5.87 41.82 16.32
C GLY A 726 -6.40 42.88 17.30
N PHE A 727 -5.83 42.90 18.50
CA PHE A 727 -6.08 43.93 19.50
C PHE A 727 -5.53 45.28 19.05
N SER A 728 -6.27 46.34 19.37
CA SER A 728 -5.82 47.72 19.23
C SER A 728 -4.74 48.04 20.27
N ASP A 729 -3.91 49.03 19.96
CA ASP A 729 -2.71 49.36 20.76
C ASP A 729 -3.06 49.77 22.20
N ASP A 730 -4.24 50.34 22.42
CA ASP A 730 -4.78 50.74 23.73
C ASP A 730 -5.12 49.56 24.65
N LEU A 731 -5.35 48.36 24.12
CA LEU A 731 -5.61 47.15 24.92
C LEU A 731 -4.32 46.47 25.39
N LEU A 732 -3.17 46.77 24.77
CA LEU A 732 -1.90 46.11 25.07
C LEU A 732 -1.44 46.27 26.54
N PRO A 733 -1.61 47.41 27.22
CA PRO A 733 -1.30 47.52 28.65
C PRO A 733 -2.12 46.57 29.54
N SER A 734 -3.40 46.38 29.22
CA SER A 734 -4.27 45.45 29.95
C SER A 734 -3.87 43.99 29.69
N VAL A 735 -3.55 43.66 28.44
CA VAL A 735 -3.02 42.34 28.06
C VAL A 735 -1.68 42.06 28.76
N GLU A 736 -0.80 43.06 28.85
CA GLU A 736 0.50 42.96 29.55
C GLU A 736 0.30 42.53 31.01
N GLY A 737 -0.59 43.21 31.73
CA GLY A 737 -0.89 42.90 33.13
C GLY A 737 -1.41 41.47 33.34
N ILE A 738 -2.27 40.99 32.43
CA ILE A 738 -2.79 39.62 32.47
C ILE A 738 -1.68 38.60 32.22
N ILE A 739 -0.94 38.71 31.11
CA ILE A 739 0.11 37.75 30.75
C ILE A 739 1.20 37.71 31.83
N PHE A 740 1.61 38.87 32.36
CA PHE A 740 2.67 38.94 33.37
C PHE A 740 2.29 38.29 34.69
N SER A 741 0.99 38.21 35.00
CA SER A 741 0.48 37.51 36.18
C SER A 741 0.54 35.98 36.03
N PHE A 742 0.56 35.44 34.81
CA PHE A 742 0.64 33.99 34.57
C PHE A 742 2.07 33.44 34.67
N ILE A 743 3.09 34.29 34.48
CA ILE A 743 4.52 33.92 34.51
C ILE A 743 5.06 33.65 35.94
N SER A 744 4.23 33.80 37.00
CA SER A 744 4.62 33.53 38.39
C SER A 744 4.33 32.11 38.89
N THR A 745 3.88 31.20 38.02
CA THR A 745 3.45 29.83 38.37
C THR A 745 4.64 28.87 38.56
N GLU A 746 4.45 27.82 39.37
CA GLU A 746 5.41 26.71 39.48
C GLU A 746 5.38 25.89 38.18
N TYR A 747 6.55 25.64 37.61
CA TYR A 747 6.71 24.92 36.34
C TYR A 747 7.13 23.48 36.62
N GLU A 748 6.34 22.51 36.17
CA GLU A 748 6.72 21.10 36.23
C GLU A 748 7.63 20.76 35.03
N GLY A 749 8.89 20.41 35.31
CA GLY A 749 9.83 19.98 34.28
C GLY A 749 9.62 18.51 33.91
N ILE A 750 9.29 18.20 32.65
CA ILE A 750 9.24 16.83 32.13
C ILE A 750 10.51 16.55 31.30
N GLY A 751 11.17 15.43 31.60
CA GLY A 751 12.47 15.03 31.04
C GLY A 751 12.40 14.31 29.68
N LYS A 752 12.13 15.02 28.57
CA LYS A 752 12.15 14.46 27.20
C LYS A 752 12.84 15.37 26.18
N LEU A 753 13.23 14.85 25.01
CA LEU A 753 13.70 15.69 23.90
C LEU A 753 12.61 16.71 23.52
N GLY A 754 12.99 17.94 23.19
CA GLY A 754 12.03 19.01 22.88
C GLY A 754 11.13 18.66 21.70
N SER A 755 9.83 18.94 21.85
CA SER A 755 8.82 18.80 20.80
C SER A 755 8.00 20.08 20.69
N ALA A 756 7.80 20.56 19.46
CA ALA A 756 6.94 21.71 19.22
C ALA A 756 5.48 21.38 19.57
N MET A 757 5.04 20.15 19.29
CA MET A 757 3.71 19.65 19.66
C MET A 757 3.51 19.63 21.18
N HIS A 758 4.54 19.28 21.95
CA HIS A 758 4.46 19.37 23.41
C HIS A 758 4.29 20.81 23.87
N ALA A 759 5.14 21.73 23.39
CA ALA A 759 5.11 23.14 23.78
C ALA A 759 3.75 23.82 23.52
N ILE A 760 3.06 23.50 22.42
CA ILE A 760 1.75 24.14 22.11
C ILE A 760 0.55 23.49 22.84
N ASN A 761 0.72 22.30 23.41
CA ASN A 761 -0.35 21.55 24.08
C ASN A 761 -0.24 21.54 25.61
N ASN A 762 0.94 21.83 26.15
CA ASN A 762 1.15 22.01 27.58
C ASN A 762 0.80 23.44 28.03
N THR A 763 0.22 23.61 29.22
CA THR A 763 -0.15 24.92 29.77
C THR A 763 1.01 25.91 29.88
N THR A 764 2.16 25.47 30.41
CA THR A 764 3.37 26.30 30.51
C THR A 764 3.79 26.83 29.14
N GLY A 765 3.83 25.93 28.15
CA GLY A 765 4.18 26.31 26.80
C GLY A 765 3.15 27.24 26.15
N VAL A 766 1.85 27.02 26.38
CA VAL A 766 0.79 27.94 25.91
C VAL A 766 0.96 29.36 26.49
N ILE A 767 1.31 29.48 27.78
CA ILE A 767 1.57 30.78 28.44
C ILE A 767 2.81 31.46 27.83
N ILE A 768 3.92 30.72 27.66
CA ILE A 768 5.16 31.26 27.08
C ILE A 768 4.96 31.66 25.63
N GLY A 769 4.22 30.85 24.85
CA GLY A 769 3.82 31.18 23.50
C GLY A 769 3.03 32.49 23.46
N CYS A 770 2.08 32.69 24.37
CA CYS A 770 1.31 33.93 24.49
C CYS A 770 2.20 35.15 24.81
N LEU A 771 3.16 35.01 25.73
CA LEU A 771 4.14 36.05 26.03
C LEU A 771 5.00 36.40 24.79
N LEU A 772 5.45 35.40 24.03
CA LEU A 772 6.19 35.62 22.79
C LEU A 772 5.36 36.38 21.76
N GLU A 773 4.10 36.00 21.53
CA GLU A 773 3.21 36.71 20.61
C GLU A 773 2.97 38.16 21.04
N TYR A 774 2.84 38.41 22.35
CA TYR A 774 2.69 39.75 22.91
C TYR A 774 3.89 40.64 22.59
N SER A 775 5.10 40.16 22.91
CA SER A 775 6.31 40.90 22.63
C SER A 775 6.51 41.15 21.13
N LEU A 776 6.17 40.16 20.28
CA LEU A 776 6.23 40.34 18.83
C LEU A 776 5.25 41.39 18.33
N ARG A 777 4.01 41.43 18.85
CA ARG A 777 3.02 42.46 18.49
C ARG A 777 3.51 43.85 18.86
N LYS A 778 3.99 44.04 20.09
CA LYS A 778 4.51 45.33 20.56
C LYS A 778 5.72 45.79 19.75
N ALA A 779 6.64 44.87 19.45
CA ALA A 779 7.81 45.14 18.60
C ALA A 779 7.44 45.56 17.17
N ARG A 780 6.36 45.02 16.58
CA ARG A 780 5.87 45.42 15.24
C ARG A 780 5.25 46.82 15.23
N LEU A 781 4.67 47.27 16.35
CA LEU A 781 4.09 48.61 16.48
C LEU A 781 5.15 49.70 16.68
N ILE A 782 6.30 49.34 17.25
CA ILE A 782 7.45 50.24 17.33
C ILE A 782 8.04 50.39 15.92
N LYS A 783 7.88 51.58 15.32
CA LYS A 783 8.53 51.98 14.05
C LYS A 783 10.05 52.15 14.24
N SER A 784 10.73 51.06 14.56
CA SER A 784 12.20 51.00 14.67
C SER A 784 12.80 50.53 13.33
N ASP A 785 13.94 51.11 12.97
CA ASP A 785 14.70 50.67 11.80
C ASP A 785 15.25 49.26 12.07
N ILE A 786 14.83 48.29 11.25
CA ILE A 786 15.18 46.89 11.44
C ILE A 786 16.71 46.68 11.44
N ASN A 787 17.44 47.54 10.73
CA ASN A 787 18.88 47.44 10.55
C ASN A 787 19.70 47.84 11.78
N LYS A 788 19.11 48.57 12.74
CA LYS A 788 19.84 49.05 13.93
C LYS A 788 20.08 47.97 15.00
N LYS A 789 19.45 46.79 14.87
CA LYS A 789 19.58 45.64 15.79
C LYS A 789 19.33 45.98 17.29
N GLU A 790 18.61 47.06 17.56
CA GLU A 790 18.23 47.46 18.91
C GLU A 790 17.15 46.52 19.49
N ALA A 791 17.09 46.41 20.81
CA ALA A 791 16.05 45.64 21.51
C ALA A 791 14.67 46.28 21.28
N ARG A 792 13.67 45.46 20.95
CA ARG A 792 12.31 45.89 20.57
C ARG A 792 11.23 45.49 21.56
N TRP A 793 11.62 44.90 22.67
CA TRP A 793 10.78 44.70 23.84
C TRP A 793 11.18 45.67 24.96
N SER A 794 10.25 45.94 25.88
CA SER A 794 10.55 46.74 27.06
C SER A 794 11.40 45.97 28.07
N ILE A 795 12.01 46.69 29.01
CA ILE A 795 12.77 46.10 30.13
C ILE A 795 11.89 45.11 30.91
N LYS A 796 10.61 45.45 31.16
CA LYS A 796 9.68 44.58 31.90
C LYS A 796 9.38 43.27 31.19
N GLU A 797 9.23 43.30 29.86
CA GLU A 797 9.02 42.08 29.06
C GLU A 797 10.26 41.20 29.08
N LYS A 798 11.43 41.81 28.92
CA LYS A 798 12.71 41.12 28.97
C LYS A 798 12.91 40.44 30.33
N GLU A 799 12.62 41.12 31.44
CA GLU A 799 12.68 40.55 32.79
C GLU A 799 11.83 39.28 32.93
N LYS A 800 10.67 39.18 32.26
CA LYS A 800 9.85 37.95 32.29
C LYS A 800 10.52 36.79 31.57
N PHE A 801 11.17 37.04 30.42
CA PHE A 801 11.97 36.01 29.76
C PHE A 801 13.21 35.64 30.57
N ASP A 802 13.88 36.62 31.17
CA ASP A 802 15.07 36.38 32.01
C ASP A 802 14.72 35.47 33.21
N VAL A 803 13.57 35.68 33.87
CA VAL A 803 13.08 34.78 34.94
C VAL A 803 12.87 33.34 34.44
N LEU A 804 12.32 33.15 33.24
CA LEU A 804 12.14 31.81 32.65
C LEU A 804 13.49 31.15 32.31
N VAL A 805 14.47 31.94 31.86
CA VAL A 805 15.85 31.48 31.59
C VAL A 805 16.55 31.07 32.89
N GLU A 806 16.42 31.88 33.95
CA GLU A 806 16.99 31.63 35.28
C GLU A 806 16.41 30.36 35.91
N LYS A 807 15.09 30.17 35.81
CA LYS A 807 14.40 28.96 36.31
C LYS A 807 14.62 27.71 35.47
N GLY A 808 15.21 27.83 34.27
CA GLY A 808 15.46 26.68 33.41
C GLY A 808 14.17 26.05 32.82
N VAL A 809 13.16 26.86 32.50
CA VAL A 809 11.85 26.35 32.02
C VAL A 809 11.99 25.73 30.62
N GLN A 810 11.65 24.45 30.50
CA GLN A 810 11.96 23.65 29.32
C GLN A 810 11.24 24.12 28.06
N GLU A 811 9.97 24.49 28.19
CA GLU A 811 9.13 24.98 27.10
C GLU A 811 9.65 26.30 26.51
N LEU A 812 10.31 27.16 27.31
CA LEU A 812 10.99 28.35 26.78
C LEU A 812 12.07 27.92 25.78
N TYR A 813 12.91 26.95 26.14
CA TYR A 813 13.97 26.48 25.28
C TYR A 813 13.44 25.77 24.03
N MET A 814 12.29 25.07 24.14
CA MET A 814 11.58 24.52 22.97
C MET A 814 11.13 25.63 22.01
N TYR A 815 10.49 26.70 22.52
CA TYR A 815 10.14 27.86 21.69
C TYR A 815 11.37 28.57 21.15
N PHE A 816 12.46 28.66 21.92
CA PHE A 816 13.70 29.28 21.49
C PHE A 816 14.35 28.53 20.33
N GLY A 817 14.34 27.19 20.35
CA GLY A 817 14.78 26.35 19.25
C GLY A 817 13.90 26.48 18.02
N TRP A 818 12.58 26.44 18.21
CA TRP A 818 11.60 26.44 17.11
C TRP A 818 11.37 27.81 16.46
N ARG A 819 11.38 28.88 17.24
CA ARG A 819 11.00 30.25 16.85
C ARG A 819 12.17 31.23 16.96
N ARG A 820 13.40 30.77 16.83
CA ARG A 820 14.62 31.59 17.01
C ARG A 820 14.62 32.91 16.24
N ARG A 821 14.12 32.93 15.01
CA ARG A 821 14.05 34.16 14.18
C ARG A 821 13.17 35.24 14.81
N ASN A 822 12.12 34.83 15.53
CA ASN A 822 11.27 35.76 16.28
C ASN A 822 12.05 36.39 17.44
N PHE A 823 12.89 35.63 18.13
CA PHE A 823 13.76 36.17 19.18
C PHE A 823 14.84 37.10 18.60
N TYR A 824 15.44 36.79 17.45
CA TYR A 824 16.34 37.72 16.76
C TYR A 824 15.66 39.03 16.36
N PHE A 825 14.40 38.96 15.95
CA PHE A 825 13.60 40.15 15.64
C PHE A 825 13.35 41.00 16.90
N LEU A 826 13.19 40.37 18.07
CA LEU A 826 12.98 41.06 19.34
C LEU A 826 14.26 41.67 19.91
N ASP A 827 15.35 40.91 19.99
CA ASP A 827 16.62 41.36 20.57
C ASP A 827 17.77 40.48 20.08
N TYR A 828 18.59 41.03 19.18
CA TYR A 828 19.70 40.31 18.55
C TYR A 828 20.80 39.94 19.55
N GLU A 829 21.14 40.85 20.47
CA GLU A 829 22.19 40.64 21.48
C GLU A 829 21.74 39.62 22.54
N TRP A 830 20.53 39.77 23.07
CA TRP A 830 19.98 38.82 24.03
C TRP A 830 19.90 37.40 23.45
N THR A 831 19.44 37.27 22.20
CA THR A 831 19.34 35.98 21.51
C THR A 831 20.71 35.32 21.36
N ASN A 832 21.72 36.05 20.87
CA ASN A 832 23.07 35.52 20.74
C ASN A 832 23.69 35.14 22.08
N ASN A 833 23.44 35.93 23.13
CA ASN A 833 23.93 35.64 24.47
C ASN A 833 23.29 34.36 25.04
N LEU A 834 21.99 34.15 24.83
CA LEU A 834 21.31 32.93 25.26
C LEU A 834 21.80 31.70 24.47
N ILE A 835 21.96 31.80 23.14
CA ILE A 835 22.49 30.72 22.28
C ILE A 835 23.86 30.23 22.80
N LYS A 836 24.78 31.16 23.12
CA LYS A 836 26.12 30.84 23.65
C LYS A 836 26.09 30.15 25.02
N GLN A 837 24.99 30.30 25.78
CA GLN A 837 24.82 29.66 27.08
C GLN A 837 24.22 28.27 26.99
N ILE A 838 23.47 27.93 25.94
CA ILE A 838 22.79 26.63 25.79
C ILE A 838 23.73 25.44 26.02
N PRO A 839 24.95 25.37 25.42
CA PRO A 839 25.84 24.22 25.64
C PRO A 839 26.30 24.03 27.09
N LYS A 840 26.16 25.06 27.94
CA LYS A 840 26.55 25.05 29.36
C LYS A 840 25.38 24.72 30.29
N LYS A 841 24.16 24.54 29.77
CA LYS A 841 22.98 24.17 30.56
C LYS A 841 22.98 22.67 30.86
N ASP A 842 22.06 22.23 31.72
CA ASP A 842 21.89 20.81 32.01
C ASP A 842 21.41 20.04 30.75
N THR A 843 21.55 18.72 30.80
CA THR A 843 21.26 17.85 29.66
C THR A 843 19.79 17.97 29.20
N GLN A 844 18.85 18.21 30.12
CA GLN A 844 17.45 18.30 29.78
C GLN A 844 17.14 19.60 29.04
N THR A 845 17.67 20.73 29.50
CA THR A 845 17.55 22.01 28.79
C THR A 845 18.20 21.99 27.40
N ILE A 846 19.38 21.37 27.28
CA ILE A 846 20.03 21.17 25.96
C ILE A 846 19.10 20.40 25.03
N LYS A 847 18.52 19.28 25.51
CA LYS A 847 17.60 18.44 24.74
C LYS A 847 16.32 19.16 24.34
N SER A 848 15.75 20.00 25.22
CA SER A 848 14.57 20.81 24.94
C SER A 848 14.81 21.82 23.81
N TYR A 849 15.94 22.53 23.83
CA TYR A 849 16.33 23.42 22.74
C TYR A 849 16.63 22.64 21.45
N PHE A 850 17.49 21.62 21.56
CA PHE A 850 18.05 20.93 20.41
C PHE A 850 16.98 20.19 19.60
N GLY A 851 16.02 19.53 20.24
CA GLY A 851 14.90 18.87 19.54
C GLY A 851 14.12 19.82 18.63
N CYS A 852 13.85 21.04 19.09
CA CYS A 852 13.16 22.06 18.31
C CYS A 852 14.08 22.83 17.33
N HIS A 853 15.38 22.94 17.63
CA HIS A 853 16.38 23.55 16.73
C HIS A 853 16.51 22.77 15.42
N LEU A 854 16.37 21.44 15.48
CA LEU A 854 16.39 20.55 14.33
C LEU A 854 15.20 20.70 13.37
N LEU A 855 14.23 21.58 13.69
CA LEU A 855 13.08 21.87 12.82
C LEU A 855 13.36 23.00 11.81
N ASP A 856 14.41 23.82 12.00
CA ASP A 856 14.77 24.94 11.12
C ASP A 856 15.92 24.56 10.18
N TYR A 857 15.66 24.53 8.87
CA TYR A 857 16.65 24.18 7.85
C TYR A 857 17.71 25.27 7.60
N ASN A 858 17.53 26.48 8.15
CA ASN A 858 18.46 27.60 7.94
C ASN A 858 19.45 27.71 9.10
N THR A 859 20.35 26.73 9.18
CA THR A 859 21.47 26.79 10.13
C THR A 859 22.59 27.70 9.61
N SER A 860 23.26 28.36 10.54
CA SER A 860 24.33 29.34 10.26
C SER A 860 25.71 28.84 10.68
N GLU A 861 26.77 29.52 10.24
CA GLU A 861 28.14 29.24 10.69
C GLU A 861 28.26 29.38 12.23
N LEU A 862 27.51 30.31 12.84
CA LEU A 862 27.44 30.46 14.29
C LEU A 862 26.88 29.20 14.96
N ASP A 863 25.84 28.61 14.37
CA ASP A 863 25.21 27.40 14.90
C ASP A 863 26.17 26.21 14.86
N TYR A 864 26.89 26.07 13.74
CA TYR A 864 27.94 25.07 13.62
C TYR A 864 28.97 25.23 14.74
N LYS A 865 29.54 26.44 14.89
CA LYS A 865 30.59 26.72 15.89
C LYS A 865 30.14 26.46 17.33
N ILE A 866 28.91 26.81 17.68
CA ILE A 866 28.40 26.69 19.06
C ILE A 866 27.94 25.26 19.37
N PHE A 867 27.30 24.59 18.42
CA PHE A 867 26.60 23.33 18.66
C PHE A 867 27.32 22.10 18.15
N LYS A 868 28.49 22.23 17.50
CA LYS A 868 29.27 21.09 16.98
C LYS A 868 29.38 19.94 17.97
N ASP A 869 29.78 20.21 19.20
CA ASP A 869 29.93 19.18 20.24
C ASP A 869 28.58 18.56 20.64
N ILE A 870 27.48 19.31 20.58
CA ILE A 870 26.13 18.79 20.84
C ILE A 870 25.67 17.89 19.70
N TYR A 871 25.93 18.25 18.43
CA TYR A 871 25.67 17.37 17.28
C TYR A 871 26.46 16.08 17.41
N ILE A 872 27.76 16.16 17.71
CA ILE A 872 28.63 14.99 17.94
C ILE A 872 28.06 14.12 19.07
N LYS A 873 27.68 14.73 20.20
CA LYS A 873 27.05 14.03 21.33
C LYS A 873 25.75 13.35 20.93
N ALA A 874 24.83 14.06 20.26
CA ALA A 874 23.55 13.51 19.80
C ALA A 874 23.72 12.36 18.81
N ILE A 875 24.74 12.44 17.95
CA ILE A 875 25.11 11.40 17.00
C ILE A 875 25.64 10.15 17.70
N ASN A 876 26.50 10.31 18.71
CA ASN A 876 27.09 9.21 19.48
C ASN A 876 26.08 8.55 20.44
N GLU A 877 25.22 9.34 21.08
CA GLU A 877 24.18 8.87 22.00
C GLU A 877 22.87 8.48 21.29
N ASN A 878 22.79 8.61 19.97
CA ASN A 878 21.65 8.23 19.14
C ASN A 878 20.30 8.83 19.57
N TRP A 879 20.27 10.14 19.86
CA TRP A 879 19.04 10.85 20.24
C TRP A 879 17.93 10.68 19.18
N GLN A 880 16.69 10.42 19.61
CA GLN A 880 15.52 10.20 18.76
C GLN A 880 14.55 11.39 18.85
N ILE A 881 14.09 11.91 17.71
CA ILE A 881 13.11 13.01 17.63
C ILE A 881 11.70 12.41 17.54
N GLU A 882 10.95 12.44 18.64
CA GLU A 882 9.54 12.04 18.66
C GLU A 882 8.64 13.27 18.38
N ASP A 883 8.52 13.68 17.12
CA ASP A 883 7.46 14.59 16.70
C ASP A 883 6.74 13.99 15.48
N SER A 884 5.48 13.60 15.67
CA SER A 884 4.66 12.84 14.71
C SER A 884 4.37 13.60 13.41
N THR A 885 4.77 14.86 13.32
CA THR A 885 4.58 15.71 12.13
C THR A 885 5.84 15.83 11.26
N MET A 886 6.96 15.20 11.64
CA MET A 886 8.28 15.48 11.06
C MET A 886 8.99 14.23 10.54
N GLY A 887 9.71 14.38 9.42
CA GLY A 887 10.49 13.30 8.81
C GLY A 887 11.80 13.03 9.55
N ASP A 888 12.22 11.77 9.59
CA ASP A 888 13.30 11.23 10.44
C ASP A 888 14.73 11.82 10.26
N ASN A 889 14.97 12.85 9.43
CA ASN A 889 16.30 13.12 8.84
C ASN A 889 16.99 14.44 9.23
N SER A 890 16.57 15.13 10.29
CA SER A 890 17.00 16.51 10.54
C SER A 890 18.50 16.70 10.84
N ILE A 891 19.13 15.80 11.59
CA ILE A 891 20.58 15.88 11.89
C ILE A 891 21.40 15.70 10.60
N GLU A 892 21.05 14.69 9.81
CA GLU A 892 21.75 14.38 8.56
C GLU A 892 21.57 15.50 7.53
N LEU A 893 20.39 16.12 7.48
CA LEU A 893 20.15 17.31 6.65
C LEU A 893 21.03 18.48 7.09
N HIS A 894 21.11 18.79 8.39
CA HIS A 894 21.95 19.88 8.88
C HIS A 894 23.43 19.64 8.58
N SER A 895 23.92 18.39 8.71
CA SER A 895 25.31 18.05 8.32
C SER A 895 25.56 18.28 6.82
N ALA A 896 24.59 17.96 5.95
CA ALA A 896 24.69 18.26 4.53
C ALA A 896 24.72 19.78 4.26
N VAL A 897 23.91 20.57 4.98
CA VAL A 897 23.93 22.04 4.91
C VAL A 897 25.30 22.58 5.33
N PHE A 898 25.83 22.16 6.48
CA PHE A 898 27.14 22.61 6.97
C PHE A 898 28.26 22.35 5.97
N TYR A 899 28.27 21.17 5.34
CA TYR A 899 29.22 20.83 4.29
C TYR A 899 29.03 21.65 3.00
N ILE A 900 27.80 21.75 2.48
CA ILE A 900 27.53 22.50 1.24
C ILE A 900 27.86 23.99 1.39
N PHE A 901 27.65 24.59 2.56
CA PHE A 901 27.93 26.00 2.84
C PHE A 901 29.36 26.30 3.35
N ASN A 902 30.28 25.31 3.34
CA ASN A 902 31.68 25.45 3.77
C ASN A 902 31.87 25.75 5.28
N PHE A 903 30.95 25.33 6.14
CA PHE A 903 31.17 25.41 7.59
C PHE A 903 32.02 24.24 8.09
N GLU A 904 32.02 23.13 7.34
CA GLU A 904 32.90 21.99 7.49
C GLU A 904 33.26 21.40 6.12
N ASP A 905 34.24 20.50 6.10
CA ASP A 905 34.57 19.65 4.95
C ASP A 905 34.42 18.17 5.38
N LEU A 906 35.19 17.26 4.80
CA LEU A 906 35.28 15.86 5.20
C LEU A 906 36.54 15.59 6.05
N ASN A 907 36.91 16.52 6.95
CA ASN A 907 38.05 16.34 7.84
C ASN A 907 37.70 15.51 9.07
N LYS A 908 38.73 14.99 9.76
CA LYS A 908 38.57 14.28 11.02
C LYS A 908 37.88 15.17 12.07
N ASP A 909 37.03 14.57 12.90
CA ASP A 909 36.30 15.22 14.00
C ASP A 909 35.26 16.27 13.54
N GLU A 910 34.83 16.25 12.28
CA GLU A 910 33.70 17.02 11.74
C GLU A 910 32.40 16.20 11.74
N ILE A 911 31.24 16.87 11.71
CA ILE A 911 29.93 16.24 11.97
C ILE A 911 29.59 15.27 10.84
N ILE A 912 29.70 15.71 9.58
CA ILE A 912 29.44 14.87 8.42
C ILE A 912 30.42 13.68 8.35
N THR A 913 31.70 13.90 8.67
CA THR A 913 32.72 12.84 8.71
C THR A 913 32.40 11.81 9.79
N LEU A 914 31.99 12.23 10.98
CA LEU A 914 31.57 11.34 12.06
C LEU A 914 30.39 10.45 11.64
N ILE A 915 29.42 10.98 10.86
CA ILE A 915 28.30 10.17 10.34
C ILE A 915 28.81 9.08 9.40
N PHE A 916 29.76 9.40 8.51
CA PHE A 916 30.39 8.42 7.63
C PHE A 916 31.22 7.39 8.39
N ASP A 917 32.00 7.82 9.39
CA ASP A 917 32.89 6.97 10.17
C ASP A 917 32.11 5.98 11.06
N GLN A 918 30.87 6.31 11.46
CA GLN A 918 29.97 5.36 12.13
C GLN A 918 29.51 4.22 11.22
N LYS A 919 29.67 4.34 9.89
CA LYS A 919 29.24 3.36 8.86
C LYS A 919 27.77 2.93 8.98
N LYS A 920 26.91 3.77 9.59
CA LYS A 920 25.48 3.50 9.73
C LYS A 920 24.74 3.87 8.43
N ILE A 921 24.52 2.88 7.57
CA ILE A 921 23.93 3.05 6.23
C ILE A 921 22.64 3.86 6.23
N LYS A 922 21.76 3.62 7.21
CA LYS A 922 20.50 4.38 7.33
C LYS A 922 20.72 5.89 7.45
N ARG A 923 21.76 6.35 8.16
CA ARG A 923 22.08 7.78 8.28
C ARG A 923 22.72 8.34 7.01
N ILE A 924 23.65 7.60 6.42
CA ILE A 924 24.27 7.99 5.14
C ILE A 924 23.21 8.15 4.04
N ARG A 925 22.22 7.25 3.99
CA ARG A 925 21.08 7.35 3.07
C ARG A 925 20.30 8.67 3.24
N LYS A 926 20.16 9.16 4.47
CA LYS A 926 19.48 10.43 4.76
C LYS A 926 20.28 11.65 4.28
N ILE A 927 21.62 11.58 4.30
CA ILE A 927 22.49 12.59 3.68
C ILE A 927 22.27 12.61 2.16
N ILE A 928 22.33 11.44 1.51
CA ILE A 928 22.10 11.31 0.07
C ILE A 928 20.71 11.81 -0.31
N HIS A 929 19.67 11.40 0.42
CA HIS A 929 18.31 11.87 0.22
C HIS A 929 18.21 13.41 0.32
N SER A 930 18.89 14.02 1.30
CA SER A 930 18.93 15.48 1.43
C SER A 930 19.56 16.15 0.20
N LEU A 931 20.71 15.65 -0.27
CA LEU A 931 21.36 16.14 -1.49
C LEU A 931 20.48 15.96 -2.73
N SER A 932 19.78 14.82 -2.83
CA SER A 932 18.92 14.50 -3.98
C SER A 932 17.65 15.35 -4.05
N PHE A 933 17.12 15.88 -2.94
CA PHE A 933 15.78 16.49 -2.94
C PHE A 933 15.66 17.87 -2.28
N LYS A 934 16.67 18.35 -1.54
CA LYS A 934 16.58 19.62 -0.79
C LYS A 934 17.39 20.77 -1.39
N PHE A 935 18.32 20.50 -2.29
CA PHE A 935 19.24 21.51 -2.85
C PHE A 935 18.91 21.97 -4.29
N ASP A 936 17.81 21.51 -4.89
CA ASP A 936 17.51 21.79 -6.30
C ASP A 936 17.27 23.25 -6.61
N GLN A 937 16.53 23.97 -5.75
CA GLN A 937 16.29 25.39 -5.92
C GLN A 937 17.62 26.18 -5.78
N TYR A 938 18.40 25.86 -4.75
CA TYR A 938 19.71 26.47 -4.53
C TYR A 938 20.63 26.26 -5.73
N PHE A 939 20.76 25.02 -6.23
CA PHE A 939 21.59 24.72 -7.40
C PHE A 939 21.16 25.50 -8.65
N LYS A 940 19.86 25.70 -8.88
CA LYS A 940 19.36 26.49 -10.02
C LYS A 940 19.80 27.96 -9.95
N GLU A 941 19.81 28.55 -8.76
CA GLU A 941 20.14 29.95 -8.50
C GLU A 941 21.66 30.23 -8.51
N LEU A 942 22.51 29.20 -8.48
CA LEU A 942 23.97 29.36 -8.52
C LEU A 942 24.47 29.89 -9.88
N SER A 943 25.55 30.67 -9.81
CA SER A 943 26.35 31.06 -10.97
C SER A 943 26.98 29.83 -11.64
N PRO A 944 27.39 29.90 -12.92
CA PRO A 944 28.10 28.80 -13.59
C PRO A 944 29.33 28.32 -12.82
N GLU A 945 30.11 29.23 -12.24
CA GLU A 945 31.30 28.92 -11.45
C GLU A 945 30.94 28.19 -10.14
N ASP A 946 29.90 28.66 -9.44
CA ASP A 946 29.46 28.04 -8.19
C ASP A 946 28.81 26.67 -8.42
N LYS A 947 28.16 26.44 -9.57
CA LYS A 947 27.65 25.12 -9.96
C LYS A 947 28.78 24.11 -10.11
N VAL A 948 29.93 24.52 -10.67
CA VAL A 948 31.12 23.66 -10.74
C VAL A 948 31.61 23.29 -9.34
N LEU A 949 31.66 24.25 -8.41
CA LEU A 949 32.08 23.99 -7.03
C LEU A 949 31.09 23.06 -6.30
N PHE A 950 29.79 23.30 -6.45
CA PHE A 950 28.73 22.46 -5.87
C PHE A 950 28.84 21.01 -6.36
N ARG A 951 29.03 20.80 -7.67
CA ARG A 951 29.21 19.46 -8.24
C ARG A 951 30.39 18.72 -7.64
N LYS A 952 31.55 19.39 -7.53
CA LYS A 952 32.74 18.82 -6.88
C LYS A 952 32.45 18.36 -5.45
N LYS A 953 31.67 19.14 -4.69
CA LYS A 953 31.26 18.76 -3.32
C LYS A 953 30.35 17.54 -3.31
N VAL A 954 29.35 17.50 -4.18
CA VAL A 954 28.42 16.37 -4.29
C VAL A 954 29.18 15.10 -4.69
N PHE A 955 30.09 15.18 -5.66
CA PHE A 955 30.88 14.02 -6.11
C PHE A 955 31.79 13.49 -5.01
N LYS A 956 32.40 14.36 -4.18
CA LYS A 956 33.16 13.91 -3.01
C LYS A 956 32.31 13.13 -2.00
N VAL A 957 31.08 13.58 -1.74
CA VAL A 957 30.15 12.87 -0.83
C VAL A 957 29.68 11.55 -1.45
N TRP A 958 29.44 11.54 -2.77
CA TRP A 958 29.10 10.34 -3.52
C TRP A 958 30.25 9.31 -3.44
N GLU A 959 31.48 9.73 -3.73
CA GLU A 959 32.68 8.90 -3.65
C GLU A 959 32.89 8.33 -2.24
N ARG A 960 32.76 9.16 -1.20
CA ARG A 960 32.87 8.72 0.20
C ARG A 960 31.77 7.71 0.56
N THR A 961 30.57 7.91 0.04
CA THR A 961 29.45 6.98 0.21
C THR A 961 29.77 5.63 -0.42
N LEU A 962 30.24 5.61 -1.67
CA LEU A 962 30.61 4.37 -2.36
C LEU A 962 31.71 3.61 -1.61
N ALA A 963 32.75 4.31 -1.12
CA ALA A 963 33.80 3.68 -0.31
C ALA A 963 33.24 2.99 0.95
N VAL A 964 32.28 3.62 1.64
CA VAL A 964 31.62 2.98 2.80
C VAL A 964 30.77 1.79 2.39
N LEU A 965 30.04 1.88 1.28
CA LEU A 965 29.20 0.79 0.79
C LEU A 965 30.02 -0.44 0.34
N GLU A 966 31.15 -0.21 -0.33
CA GLU A 966 32.06 -1.27 -0.82
C GLU A 966 32.73 -2.04 0.32
N GLU A 967 33.02 -1.38 1.43
CA GLU A 967 33.57 -2.01 2.63
C GLU A 967 32.50 -2.66 3.53
N SER A 968 31.21 -2.38 3.30
CA SER A 968 30.15 -2.77 4.21
C SER A 968 29.72 -4.22 4.02
N THR A 969 29.57 -4.94 5.13
CA THR A 969 28.95 -6.28 5.17
C THR A 969 27.43 -6.22 5.43
N ASP A 970 26.87 -5.04 5.71
CA ASP A 970 25.44 -4.84 5.96
C ASP A 970 24.64 -5.13 4.68
N VAL A 971 23.66 -6.05 4.77
CA VAL A 971 22.77 -6.37 3.65
C VAL A 971 22.01 -5.13 3.19
N GLY A 972 21.66 -4.22 4.11
CA GLY A 972 21.00 -2.94 3.79
C GLY A 972 21.89 -1.94 3.04
N ALA A 973 23.22 -2.15 3.00
CA ALA A 973 24.15 -1.39 2.17
C ALA A 973 24.07 -1.77 0.68
N LYS A 974 23.56 -2.98 0.36
CA LYS A 974 23.45 -3.46 -1.02
C LYS A 974 22.35 -2.78 -1.83
N GLU A 975 21.59 -1.89 -1.21
CA GLU A 975 20.48 -1.14 -1.78
C GLU A 975 20.64 0.36 -1.44
N MET A 976 21.37 1.10 -2.28
CA MET A 976 21.49 2.56 -2.22
C MET A 976 21.12 3.24 -3.54
N PRO A 977 19.95 2.93 -4.11
CA PRO A 977 19.59 3.41 -5.44
C PRO A 977 19.37 4.94 -5.51
N THR A 978 19.10 5.59 -4.37
CA THR A 978 19.01 7.07 -4.25
C THR A 978 20.23 7.84 -4.79
N LEU A 979 21.38 7.18 -4.97
CA LEU A 979 22.57 7.77 -5.60
C LEU A 979 22.34 8.13 -7.07
N PHE A 980 21.48 7.42 -7.81
CA PHE A 980 21.19 7.75 -9.21
C PHE A 980 20.54 9.14 -9.37
N TYR A 981 19.83 9.64 -8.35
CA TYR A 981 19.30 11.01 -8.37
C TYR A 981 20.38 12.09 -8.38
N LEU A 982 21.62 11.79 -8.01
CA LEU A 982 22.73 12.76 -8.10
C LEU A 982 23.22 12.94 -9.54
N MET A 983 22.85 12.04 -10.48
CA MET A 983 23.22 12.14 -11.90
C MET A 983 22.67 13.37 -12.60
N LYS A 984 21.58 13.96 -12.08
CA LYS A 984 21.02 15.21 -12.60
C LYS A 984 22.00 16.39 -12.52
N TYR A 985 23.00 16.31 -11.65
CA TYR A 985 24.07 17.30 -11.54
C TYR A 985 25.23 17.05 -12.53
N ILE A 986 25.16 16.04 -13.39
CA ILE A 986 26.16 15.76 -14.42
C ILE A 986 25.75 16.46 -15.74
N ASP A 987 26.67 17.22 -16.32
CA ASP A 987 26.46 17.92 -17.61
C ASP A 987 26.78 17.00 -18.79
N GLU A 988 27.91 16.29 -18.74
CA GLU A 988 28.39 15.35 -19.78
C GLU A 988 29.06 14.12 -19.15
N LEU A 989 29.10 12.99 -19.86
CA LEU A 989 29.81 11.80 -19.39
C LEU A 989 31.32 11.92 -19.63
N ASN A 990 32.09 11.74 -18.57
CA ASN A 990 33.55 11.73 -18.60
C ASN A 990 34.10 10.60 -17.72
N ASP A 991 35.42 10.42 -17.69
CA ASP A 991 36.03 9.26 -17.01
C ASP A 991 35.77 9.26 -15.49
N GLU A 992 35.68 10.44 -14.85
CA GLU A 992 35.41 10.55 -13.40
C GLU A 992 33.97 10.12 -13.08
N ASN A 993 32.98 10.72 -13.75
CA ASN A 993 31.57 10.46 -13.44
C ASN A 993 31.08 9.11 -13.99
N TYR A 994 31.67 8.61 -15.09
CA TYR A 994 31.45 7.25 -15.57
C TYR A 994 31.81 6.24 -14.47
N ASN A 995 32.97 6.39 -13.84
CA ASN A 995 33.41 5.51 -12.76
C ASN A 995 32.51 5.58 -11.52
N LEU A 996 32.02 6.77 -11.14
CA LEU A 996 31.05 6.94 -10.05
C LEU A 996 29.74 6.19 -10.33
N ILE A 997 29.16 6.36 -11.52
CA ILE A 997 27.90 5.70 -11.90
C ILE A 997 28.10 4.19 -12.01
N LYS A 998 29.21 3.77 -12.62
CA LYS A 998 29.57 2.35 -12.74
C LYS A 998 29.64 1.67 -11.37
N ARG A 999 30.36 2.25 -10.40
CA ARG A 999 30.43 1.71 -9.03
C ARG A 999 29.09 1.74 -8.32
N THR A 1000 28.30 2.79 -8.54
CA THR A 1000 26.91 2.89 -8.00
C THR A 1000 26.03 1.73 -8.47
N SER A 1001 26.27 1.23 -9.69
CA SER A 1001 25.50 0.13 -10.27
C SER A 1001 25.59 -1.17 -9.46
N ASN A 1002 26.66 -1.36 -8.67
CA ASN A 1002 26.78 -2.50 -7.74
C ASN A 1002 25.81 -2.43 -6.56
N PHE A 1003 25.28 -1.24 -6.25
CA PHE A 1003 24.39 -0.95 -5.13
C PHE A 1003 22.99 -0.50 -5.56
N GLY A 1004 22.72 -0.44 -6.86
CA GLY A 1004 21.40 -0.22 -7.43
C GLY A 1004 20.69 -1.55 -7.64
N ARG A 1005 19.75 -1.91 -6.75
CA ARG A 1005 18.91 -3.09 -6.92
C ARG A 1005 17.46 -2.72 -6.67
N GLN A 1006 16.65 -2.96 -7.69
CA GLN A 1006 15.19 -2.87 -7.72
C GLN A 1006 14.57 -1.47 -7.55
N GLY A 1007 13.52 -1.19 -8.34
CA GLY A 1007 12.60 -0.08 -8.08
C GLY A 1007 12.82 1.20 -8.90
N ARG A 1008 12.04 2.23 -8.53
CA ARG A 1008 11.82 3.51 -9.28
C ARG A 1008 13.05 4.33 -9.60
N ASP A 1009 14.16 4.01 -8.97
CA ASP A 1009 15.39 4.78 -9.12
C ASP A 1009 16.14 4.44 -10.42
N PHE A 1010 15.88 3.27 -11.02
CA PHE A 1010 16.32 2.98 -12.39
C PHE A 1010 15.68 3.92 -13.41
N ASP A 1011 14.51 4.50 -13.10
CA ASP A 1011 13.91 5.53 -13.94
C ASP A 1011 14.84 6.71 -14.12
N GLU A 1012 15.45 7.13 -13.01
CA GLU A 1012 16.35 8.27 -13.02
C GLU A 1012 17.67 7.92 -13.72
N LEU A 1013 18.17 6.69 -13.56
CA LEU A 1013 19.33 6.21 -14.32
C LEU A 1013 19.07 6.27 -15.82
N ILE A 1014 18.01 5.61 -16.32
CA ILE A 1014 17.72 5.51 -17.76
C ILE A 1014 17.45 6.89 -18.35
N LYS A 1015 16.67 7.75 -17.66
CA LYS A 1015 16.41 9.14 -18.09
C LYS A 1015 17.71 9.95 -18.21
N ASN A 1016 18.60 9.85 -17.23
CA ASN A 1016 19.88 10.55 -17.29
C ASN A 1016 20.82 9.97 -18.35
N LEU A 1017 20.85 8.66 -18.56
CA LEU A 1017 21.60 8.06 -19.67
C LEU A 1017 21.07 8.55 -21.02
N ASN A 1018 19.75 8.64 -21.20
CA ASN A 1018 19.14 9.19 -22.41
C ASN A 1018 19.48 10.66 -22.64
N ARG A 1019 19.56 11.46 -21.57
CA ARG A 1019 19.98 12.86 -21.61
C ARG A 1019 21.47 13.02 -21.94
N LEU A 1020 22.31 12.17 -21.35
CA LEU A 1020 23.77 12.29 -21.40
C LEU A 1020 24.42 11.63 -22.62
N LYS A 1021 23.78 10.61 -23.23
CA LYS A 1021 24.31 9.89 -24.42
C LYS A 1021 24.67 10.81 -25.59
N VAL A 1022 23.99 11.97 -25.67
CA VAL A 1022 24.14 12.95 -26.76
C VAL A 1022 25.02 14.16 -26.39
N GLN A 1023 25.64 14.16 -25.19
CA GLN A 1023 26.46 15.29 -24.71
C GLN A 1023 27.95 15.00 -24.90
N GLY A 1024 28.75 16.05 -25.11
CA GLY A 1024 30.20 15.94 -25.28
C GLY A 1024 30.59 15.17 -26.55
N ASP A 1025 31.56 14.26 -26.42
CA ASP A 1025 31.92 13.29 -27.47
C ASP A 1025 30.84 12.21 -27.56
N THR A 1026 29.99 12.28 -28.58
CA THR A 1026 28.80 11.42 -28.70
C THR A 1026 29.12 9.94 -28.85
N GLU A 1027 30.23 9.57 -29.49
CA GLU A 1027 30.62 8.16 -29.61
C GLU A 1027 31.15 7.64 -28.27
N LYS A 1028 32.04 8.40 -27.60
CA LYS A 1028 32.56 8.04 -26.28
C LYS A 1028 31.46 8.00 -25.22
N SER A 1029 30.60 9.03 -25.18
CA SER A 1029 29.43 9.11 -24.30
C SER A 1029 28.44 7.99 -24.57
N GLY A 1030 28.19 7.65 -25.84
CA GLY A 1030 27.37 6.51 -26.24
C GLY A 1030 27.93 5.19 -25.72
N ILE A 1031 29.23 4.95 -25.86
CA ILE A 1031 29.89 3.75 -25.33
C ILE A 1031 29.81 3.70 -23.79
N TYR A 1032 30.03 4.82 -23.10
CA TYR A 1032 29.92 4.91 -21.64
C TYR A 1032 28.50 4.63 -21.17
N ALA A 1033 27.50 5.22 -21.84
CA ALA A 1033 26.10 4.99 -21.54
C ALA A 1033 25.70 3.53 -21.77
N CYS A 1034 26.11 2.91 -22.88
CA CYS A 1034 25.87 1.48 -23.16
C CYS A 1034 26.49 0.58 -22.08
N ASN A 1035 27.74 0.85 -21.68
CA ASN A 1035 28.39 0.07 -20.63
C ASN A 1035 27.67 0.19 -19.29
N ILE A 1036 27.30 1.41 -18.88
CA ILE A 1036 26.51 1.61 -17.65
C ILE A 1036 25.17 0.89 -17.77
N PHE A 1037 24.49 1.00 -18.91
CA PHE A 1037 23.21 0.36 -19.15
C PHE A 1037 23.33 -1.17 -18.97
N VAL A 1038 24.31 -1.79 -19.62
CA VAL A 1038 24.54 -3.24 -19.56
C VAL A 1038 24.89 -3.70 -18.14
N GLU A 1039 25.69 -2.92 -17.39
CA GLU A 1039 26.12 -3.30 -16.04
C GLU A 1039 25.06 -3.05 -14.96
N ALA A 1040 24.20 -2.04 -15.15
CA ALA A 1040 23.24 -1.58 -14.14
C ALA A 1040 21.82 -2.09 -14.40
N VAL A 1041 21.29 -1.84 -15.60
CA VAL A 1041 19.87 -2.05 -15.93
C VAL A 1041 19.55 -3.54 -15.98
N PHE A 1042 20.50 -4.36 -16.44
CA PHE A 1042 20.36 -5.81 -16.49
C PHE A 1042 20.47 -6.51 -15.13
N ASN A 1043 20.68 -5.78 -14.03
CA ASN A 1043 20.47 -6.35 -12.70
C ASN A 1043 18.97 -6.50 -12.34
N ASP A 1044 18.06 -5.82 -13.05
CA ASP A 1044 16.61 -5.92 -12.86
C ASP A 1044 15.83 -5.71 -14.18
N TYR A 1045 15.82 -6.75 -15.02
CA TYR A 1045 15.11 -6.77 -16.31
C TYR A 1045 13.60 -6.50 -16.18
N TYR A 1046 12.97 -6.97 -15.09
CA TYR A 1046 11.53 -6.83 -14.90
C TYR A 1046 11.16 -5.36 -14.67
N TYR A 1047 11.89 -4.68 -13.80
CA TYR A 1047 11.64 -3.25 -13.58
C TYR A 1047 11.99 -2.42 -14.83
N ALA A 1048 13.13 -2.69 -15.47
CA ALA A 1048 13.54 -2.02 -16.70
C ALA A 1048 12.46 -2.13 -17.79
N SER A 1049 11.74 -3.25 -17.87
CA SER A 1049 10.66 -3.47 -18.84
C SER A 1049 9.43 -2.57 -18.65
N ILE A 1050 9.34 -1.79 -17.57
CA ILE A 1050 8.31 -0.75 -17.40
C ILE A 1050 8.64 0.49 -18.26
N MET A 1051 9.92 0.75 -18.53
CA MET A 1051 10.41 1.90 -19.29
C MET A 1051 10.69 1.57 -20.76
N GLN A 1052 9.77 0.83 -21.38
CA GLN A 1052 9.98 0.34 -22.75
C GLN A 1052 10.25 1.47 -23.72
N ASN A 1053 9.53 2.58 -23.61
CA ASN A 1053 9.67 3.73 -24.51
C ASN A 1053 11.05 4.37 -24.40
N GLU A 1054 11.52 4.62 -23.18
CA GLU A 1054 12.83 5.22 -22.93
C GLU A 1054 13.97 4.29 -23.37
N ILE A 1055 13.82 2.99 -23.20
CA ILE A 1055 14.81 2.00 -23.64
C ILE A 1055 14.79 1.86 -25.18
N VAL A 1056 13.63 1.86 -25.81
CA VAL A 1056 13.50 1.88 -27.27
C VAL A 1056 14.17 3.13 -27.83
N GLU A 1057 13.93 4.31 -27.24
CA GLU A 1057 14.61 5.56 -27.62
C GLU A 1057 16.13 5.44 -27.46
N PHE A 1058 16.59 4.89 -26.33
CA PHE A 1058 18.00 4.69 -26.03
C PHE A 1058 18.68 3.80 -27.10
N VAL A 1059 18.08 2.66 -27.43
CA VAL A 1059 18.64 1.67 -28.36
C VAL A 1059 18.51 2.14 -29.82
N ALA A 1060 17.38 2.71 -30.22
CA ALA A 1060 17.15 3.19 -31.58
C ALA A 1060 18.14 4.28 -31.98
N TYR A 1061 18.51 5.17 -31.05
CA TYR A 1061 19.54 6.17 -31.28
C TYR A 1061 20.87 5.56 -31.76
N PHE A 1062 21.28 4.41 -31.20
CA PHE A 1062 22.55 3.77 -31.55
C PHE A 1062 22.53 3.07 -32.91
N TYR A 1063 21.40 2.50 -33.34
CA TYR A 1063 21.26 1.99 -34.72
C TYR A 1063 21.35 3.09 -35.78
N GLN A 1064 21.03 4.33 -35.43
CA GLN A 1064 21.13 5.48 -36.32
C GLN A 1064 22.55 6.06 -36.40
N GLN A 1065 23.47 5.64 -35.52
CA GLN A 1065 24.86 6.12 -35.56
C GLN A 1065 25.69 5.31 -36.56
N ASN A 1066 26.59 5.98 -37.27
CA ASN A 1066 27.57 5.35 -38.16
C ASN A 1066 28.75 4.72 -37.38
N SER A 1067 28.47 3.99 -36.29
CA SER A 1067 29.48 3.30 -35.48
C SER A 1067 29.12 1.82 -35.35
N SER A 1068 29.98 0.96 -35.89
CA SER A 1068 29.81 -0.50 -35.80
C SER A 1068 29.77 -0.99 -34.36
N LYS A 1069 30.52 -0.34 -33.47
CA LYS A 1069 30.58 -0.67 -32.04
C LYS A 1069 29.28 -0.32 -31.31
N LEU A 1070 28.65 0.82 -31.64
CA LEU A 1070 27.35 1.18 -31.07
C LEU A 1070 26.24 0.27 -31.58
N LYS A 1071 26.28 -0.14 -32.86
CA LYS A 1071 25.38 -1.17 -33.40
C LYS A 1071 25.53 -2.48 -32.62
N GLU A 1072 26.75 -2.94 -32.37
CA GLU A 1072 27.00 -4.17 -31.60
C GLU A 1072 26.40 -4.11 -30.19
N TYR A 1073 26.50 -2.96 -29.51
CA TYR A 1073 25.82 -2.76 -28.22
C TYR A 1073 24.30 -2.79 -28.35
N ALA A 1074 23.74 -2.17 -29.38
CA ALA A 1074 22.30 -2.19 -29.63
C ALA A 1074 21.79 -3.63 -29.85
N ASP A 1075 22.47 -4.41 -30.69
CA ASP A 1075 22.17 -5.82 -30.95
C ASP A 1075 22.25 -6.65 -29.64
N LYS A 1076 23.29 -6.41 -28.84
CA LYS A 1076 23.48 -7.07 -27.54
C LYS A 1076 22.37 -6.72 -26.56
N ILE A 1077 21.97 -5.45 -26.46
CA ILE A 1077 20.90 -5.02 -25.55
C ILE A 1077 19.56 -5.68 -25.96
N CYS A 1078 19.22 -5.66 -27.25
CA CYS A 1078 18.01 -6.32 -27.76
C CYS A 1078 17.97 -7.81 -27.40
N ASN A 1079 19.08 -8.53 -27.64
CA ASN A 1079 19.15 -9.96 -27.34
C ASN A 1079 19.11 -10.26 -25.85
N GLN A 1080 19.79 -9.48 -25.01
CA GLN A 1080 19.77 -9.68 -23.56
C GLN A 1080 18.39 -9.45 -22.95
N PHE A 1081 17.59 -8.50 -23.46
CA PHE A 1081 16.19 -8.38 -23.05
C PHE A 1081 15.37 -9.60 -23.46
N ALA A 1082 15.52 -10.07 -24.71
CA ALA A 1082 14.81 -11.25 -25.20
C ALA A 1082 15.18 -12.53 -24.41
N GLU A 1083 16.46 -12.72 -24.11
CA GLU A 1083 16.99 -13.82 -23.27
C GLU A 1083 16.44 -13.81 -21.83
N ASN A 1084 15.90 -12.67 -21.40
CA ASN A 1084 15.27 -12.49 -20.09
C ASN A 1084 13.74 -12.35 -20.18
N GLY A 1085 13.14 -12.72 -21.32
CA GLY A 1085 11.69 -12.80 -21.51
C GLY A 1085 11.02 -11.48 -21.88
N GLN A 1086 11.78 -10.45 -22.27
CA GLN A 1086 11.27 -9.14 -22.66
C GLN A 1086 11.46 -8.92 -24.16
N TYR A 1087 10.37 -8.87 -24.92
CA TYR A 1087 10.41 -8.90 -26.39
C TYR A 1087 10.15 -7.55 -27.07
N PHE A 1088 9.99 -6.46 -26.33
CA PHE A 1088 9.61 -5.14 -26.87
C PHE A 1088 10.67 -4.51 -27.81
N LEU A 1089 11.93 -4.96 -27.75
CA LEU A 1089 13.00 -4.53 -28.66
C LEU A 1089 13.17 -5.44 -29.89
N ARG A 1090 12.36 -6.50 -30.02
CA ARG A 1090 12.52 -7.50 -31.07
C ARG A 1090 12.31 -6.90 -32.46
N GLU A 1091 11.22 -6.17 -32.66
CA GLU A 1091 10.90 -5.54 -33.95
C GLU A 1091 12.01 -4.57 -34.37
N LEU A 1092 12.53 -3.78 -33.42
CA LEU A 1092 13.67 -2.89 -33.66
C LEU A 1092 14.91 -3.69 -34.11
N TYR A 1093 15.23 -4.80 -33.44
CA TYR A 1093 16.35 -5.66 -33.84
C TYR A 1093 16.17 -6.25 -35.24
N GLU A 1094 14.97 -6.75 -35.58
CA GLU A 1094 14.65 -7.36 -36.87
C GLU A 1094 14.65 -6.35 -38.03
N ASN A 1095 14.32 -5.08 -37.77
CA ASN A 1095 14.40 -4.04 -38.79
C ASN A 1095 15.86 -3.68 -39.16
N HIS A 1096 16.83 -4.03 -38.33
CA HIS A 1096 18.24 -3.68 -38.51
C HIS A 1096 19.16 -4.90 -38.77
N ASN A 1097 18.61 -6.13 -38.80
CA ASN A 1097 19.33 -7.40 -38.99
C ASN A 1097 18.50 -8.46 -39.72
#